data_AF-A0A222P4W3-F1
#
_entry.id   AF-A0A222P4W3-F1
#
_cell.length_a   1.000
_cell.length_b   1.000
_cell.length_c   1.000
_cell.angle_alpha   90.00
_cell.angle_beta   90.00
_cell.angle_gamma   90.00
#
_symmetry.space_group_name_H-M   'P 1'
#
loop_
_entity.id
_entity.type
_entity.pdbx_description
1 polymer ?
#
loop_
_entity_poly.entity_id
_entity_poly.type
_entity_poly.pdbx_seq_one_letter_code
_entity_poly.pdbx_strand_id
1 'polypeptide(L)'
;MSKKELINKIHALAEAGETSFSLSELHQFKSFPDKLASLSAKDVIAILSELKNKGIKHLKLSYMLADYSDDEQAEIISALKDTEITHLDLSLTSLCLKSSASLIRLFSALQGSQVTHLNLRQNGFGEKMEQLAKWRIHQGSEFFGEENPAQKLAKALPALRNTEVTHLDLGNNDLKLVIQLEGVFTGIRDTKITHLDLSSNKLWYKPDSNLASAFAVSKNSSLQSLVLSKNFIDTAFEENLENDFAAIPENIISIELYHYELINMTFDQRRAIQKRFPDLDNLIIRDFQGEDLDAIKQQKNTQKNARLMAQAQRTAEQDEVGNTCPLGNLPFEIMEHINNYAIGGSYPDIFFKNFASPTKADAVNKFLHHVVRGEHEVVCEMLKQDISILVKKGSVIDCSGRSFEHISGFEYALWALDKHMWRTMLECLPQNEKRKEALTKLRSQYHQIDTEGISYWLHGKKFTEKHFNFETTIIKALQARVNLNAPETKDWDAIDKQWEKDVGGAQQLLPMHVVYEYCSPVPFYPIPKFTTRPHSLNKYYNCKTRKYENWFSANSKLGIDFAVFKGYIGQSNGMPNLLRGWAYEIAGYDLAAMKELCKRRTMDFIFLELQLEKQIIKEQRLEELRLEEQEFEEQIMIGNLF
;
A
#
# COMPACT_ATOMS: atom_id res chain seq x y z
N MET A 1 -31.92 23.75 26.99
CA MET A 1 -32.94 24.56 26.30
C MET A 1 -34.31 24.05 26.69
N SER A 2 -35.32 24.92 26.74
CA SER A 2 -36.72 24.56 26.97
C SER A 2 -37.38 24.03 25.69
N LYS A 3 -38.51 23.32 25.83
CA LYS A 3 -39.36 22.88 24.71
C LYS A 3 -39.67 24.00 23.72
N LYS A 4 -40.01 25.19 24.23
CA LYS A 4 -40.37 26.36 23.42
C LYS A 4 -39.19 26.86 22.58
N GLU A 5 -37.98 26.85 23.14
CA GLU A 5 -36.76 27.25 22.41
C GLU A 5 -36.45 26.27 21.26
N LEU A 6 -36.65 24.98 21.48
CA LEU A 6 -36.45 23.95 20.44
C LEU A 6 -37.47 24.09 19.30
N ILE A 7 -38.74 24.32 19.62
CA ILE A 7 -39.78 24.55 18.60
C ILE A 7 -39.48 25.80 17.79
N ASN A 8 -39.10 26.91 18.44
CA ASN A 8 -38.70 28.13 17.74
C ASN A 8 -37.48 27.89 16.82
N LYS A 9 -36.52 27.07 17.25
CA LYS A 9 -35.37 26.70 16.42
C LYS A 9 -35.79 25.89 15.20
N ILE A 10 -36.73 24.95 15.33
CA ILE A 10 -37.29 24.20 14.20
C ILE A 10 -37.92 25.15 13.18
N HIS A 11 -38.73 26.11 13.63
CA HIS A 11 -39.34 27.10 12.73
C HIS A 11 -38.28 27.96 12.03
N ALA A 12 -37.27 28.44 12.75
CA ALA A 12 -36.18 29.22 12.17
C ALA A 12 -35.36 28.42 11.13
N LEU A 13 -35.09 27.14 11.40
CA LEU A 13 -34.40 26.25 10.45
C LEU A 13 -35.26 26.01 9.20
N ALA A 14 -36.56 25.78 9.37
CA ALA A 14 -37.48 25.60 8.26
C ALA A 14 -37.59 26.86 7.39
N GLU A 15 -37.64 28.04 8.00
CA GLU A 15 -37.62 29.33 7.29
C GLU A 15 -36.30 29.56 6.54
N ALA A 16 -35.18 29.11 7.12
CA ALA A 16 -33.86 29.15 6.49
C ALA A 16 -33.65 28.10 5.39
N GLY A 17 -34.59 27.17 5.19
CA GLY A 17 -34.46 26.07 4.23
C GLY A 17 -33.47 24.98 4.66
N GLU A 18 -33.12 24.92 5.94
CA GLU A 18 -32.22 23.92 6.50
C GLU A 18 -32.89 22.53 6.52
N THR A 19 -32.13 21.49 6.17
CA THR A 19 -32.65 20.12 6.05
C THR A 19 -32.27 19.23 7.22
N SER A 20 -31.50 19.74 8.18
CA SER A 20 -30.95 18.98 9.30
C SER A 20 -31.32 19.59 10.63
N PHE A 21 -31.69 18.73 11.58
CA PHE A 21 -32.02 19.11 12.95
C PHE A 21 -31.37 18.16 13.95
N SER A 22 -30.71 18.73 14.96
CA SER A 22 -30.04 17.99 16.02
C SER A 22 -30.68 18.29 17.37
N LEU A 23 -31.24 17.25 18.00
CA LEU A 23 -31.67 17.31 19.40
C LEU A 23 -30.49 17.05 20.36
N SER A 24 -29.37 16.52 19.84
CA SER A 24 -28.16 16.20 20.62
C SER A 24 -27.31 17.42 21.02
N GLU A 25 -27.53 18.60 20.42
CA GLU A 25 -26.82 19.85 20.78
C GLU A 25 -27.09 20.32 22.21
N LEU A 26 -28.07 19.71 22.90
CA LEU A 26 -28.32 19.90 24.32
C LEU A 26 -27.19 19.36 25.22
N HIS A 27 -26.34 18.45 24.74
CA HIS A 27 -25.29 17.79 25.52
C HIS A 27 -23.87 18.34 25.30
N GLN A 28 -23.68 19.39 24.49
CA GLN A 28 -22.33 19.93 24.22
C GLN A 28 -21.67 20.63 25.43
N PHE A 29 -22.34 20.73 26.58
CA PHE A 29 -21.73 21.24 27.80
C PHE A 29 -21.73 20.22 28.96
N LYS A 30 -20.50 19.80 29.27
CA LYS A 30 -19.92 19.48 30.60
C LYS A 30 -19.87 18.02 31.06
N SER A 31 -18.63 17.65 31.40
CA SER A 31 -18.28 17.01 32.66
C SER A 31 -18.98 17.72 33.85
N PHE A 32 -20.14 17.23 34.31
CA PHE A 32 -20.67 17.29 35.69
C PHE A 32 -22.14 16.78 35.67
N PRO A 33 -22.63 16.11 36.73
CA PRO A 33 -23.91 15.40 36.79
C PRO A 33 -25.05 16.34 37.20
N ASP A 34 -25.21 17.48 36.53
CA ASP A 34 -26.37 18.34 36.73
C ASP A 34 -27.41 18.02 35.66
N LYS A 35 -28.53 17.45 36.12
CA LYS A 35 -29.75 17.18 35.33
C LYS A 35 -30.06 18.37 34.42
N LEU A 36 -29.81 18.22 33.12
CA LEU A 36 -30.60 18.90 32.10
C LEU A 36 -32.07 18.72 32.50
N ALA A 37 -32.85 19.79 32.51
CA ALA A 37 -34.29 19.71 32.72
C ALA A 37 -34.82 18.64 31.74
N SER A 38 -35.14 17.45 32.25
CA SER A 38 -35.38 16.27 31.44
C SER A 38 -36.65 16.52 30.65
N LEU A 39 -36.53 16.76 29.34
CA LEU A 39 -37.69 16.72 28.48
C LEU A 39 -38.35 15.36 28.68
N SER A 40 -39.65 15.35 28.95
CA SER A 40 -40.37 14.09 29.01
C SER A 40 -40.46 13.48 27.60
N ALA A 41 -40.68 12.17 27.48
CA ALA A 41 -40.89 11.55 26.17
C ALA A 41 -42.01 12.25 25.38
N LYS A 42 -43.07 12.68 26.08
CA LYS A 42 -44.17 13.48 25.51
C LYS A 42 -43.72 14.83 24.96
N ASP A 43 -42.75 15.49 25.61
CA ASP A 43 -42.21 16.75 25.11
C ASP A 43 -41.37 16.54 23.87
N VAL A 44 -40.56 15.48 23.83
CA VAL A 44 -39.78 15.11 22.63
C VAL A 44 -40.72 14.78 21.47
N ILE A 45 -41.75 13.96 21.70
CA ILE A 45 -42.75 13.63 20.67
C ILE A 45 -43.47 14.87 20.16
N ALA A 46 -43.84 15.80 21.05
CA ALA A 46 -44.44 17.07 20.65
C ALA A 46 -43.48 17.92 19.80
N ILE A 47 -42.18 17.94 20.13
CA ILE A 47 -41.17 18.64 19.32
C ILE A 47 -41.01 17.97 17.95
N LEU A 48 -40.97 16.63 17.88
CA LEU A 48 -40.87 15.90 16.61
C LEU A 48 -42.10 16.12 15.71
N SER A 49 -43.29 16.29 16.31
CA SER A 49 -44.52 16.58 15.57
C SER A 49 -44.45 17.91 14.82
N GLU A 50 -43.70 18.89 15.33
CA GLU A 50 -43.48 20.19 14.67
C GLU A 50 -42.61 20.09 13.41
N LEU A 51 -41.89 18.98 13.20
CA LEU A 51 -41.09 18.74 11.99
C LEU A 51 -41.95 18.39 10.77
N LYS A 52 -43.23 18.09 10.97
CA LYS A 52 -44.16 17.73 9.89
C LYS A 52 -44.29 18.87 8.87
N ASN A 53 -44.08 18.54 7.59
CA ASN A 53 -44.13 19.46 6.45
C ASN A 53 -43.16 20.66 6.57
N LYS A 54 -42.01 20.47 7.24
CA LYS A 54 -40.98 21.51 7.39
C LYS A 54 -39.78 21.29 6.47
N GLY A 55 -39.75 20.24 5.66
CA GLY A 55 -38.62 19.96 4.75
C GLY A 55 -37.35 19.46 5.45
N ILE A 56 -37.39 19.25 6.77
CA ILE A 56 -36.29 18.66 7.54
C ILE A 56 -36.25 17.16 7.25
N LYS A 57 -35.07 16.66 6.88
CA LYS A 57 -34.83 15.28 6.43
C LYS A 57 -33.85 14.52 7.30
N HIS A 58 -32.95 15.22 7.98
CA HIS A 58 -31.92 14.63 8.84
C HIS A 58 -32.23 14.94 10.31
N LEU A 59 -32.29 13.89 11.13
CA LEU A 59 -32.55 13.99 12.55
C LEU A 59 -31.43 13.31 13.34
N LYS A 60 -30.81 14.05 14.26
CA LYS A 60 -29.80 13.52 15.18
C LYS A 60 -30.33 13.40 16.61
N LEU A 61 -30.40 12.16 17.11
CA LEU A 61 -30.84 11.79 18.46
C LEU A 61 -29.73 11.19 19.32
N SER A 62 -28.47 11.24 18.88
CA SER A 62 -27.29 10.76 19.61
C SER A 62 -27.28 11.20 21.07
N TYR A 63 -26.84 10.31 21.97
CA TYR A 63 -26.80 10.48 23.43
C TYR A 63 -28.15 10.64 24.15
N MET A 64 -29.17 11.21 23.51
CA MET A 64 -30.42 11.61 24.15
C MET A 64 -31.30 10.41 24.52
N LEU A 65 -31.38 9.38 23.66
CA LEU A 65 -32.24 8.22 23.93
C LEU A 65 -31.80 7.39 25.14
N ALA A 66 -30.57 7.54 25.63
CA ALA A 66 -30.06 6.74 26.74
C ALA A 66 -30.83 6.97 28.06
N ASP A 67 -31.44 8.15 28.22
CA ASP A 67 -32.12 8.55 29.46
C ASP A 67 -33.59 8.10 29.56
N TYR A 68 -34.15 7.53 28.48
CA TYR A 68 -35.56 7.13 28.41
C TYR A 68 -35.73 5.62 28.56
N SER A 69 -36.88 5.17 29.07
CA SER A 69 -37.23 3.75 29.08
C SER A 69 -37.34 3.18 27.66
N ASP A 70 -37.23 1.86 27.50
CA ASP A 70 -37.30 1.23 26.16
C ASP A 70 -38.64 1.51 25.45
N ASP A 71 -39.74 1.64 26.20
CA ASP A 71 -41.05 1.96 25.63
C ASP A 71 -41.13 3.42 25.18
N GLU A 72 -40.64 4.36 25.99
CA GLU A 72 -40.55 5.77 25.62
C GLU A 72 -39.66 5.99 24.39
N GLN A 73 -38.53 5.28 24.29
CA GLN A 73 -37.68 5.34 23.10
C GLN A 73 -38.43 4.86 21.85
N ALA A 74 -39.17 3.76 21.95
CA ALA A 74 -39.97 3.24 20.84
C ALA A 74 -41.12 4.20 20.45
N GLU A 75 -41.75 4.87 21.41
CA GLU A 75 -42.75 5.92 21.15
C GLU A 75 -42.14 7.13 20.44
N ILE A 76 -40.97 7.60 20.89
CA ILE A 76 -40.23 8.70 20.26
C ILE A 76 -39.87 8.36 18.81
N ILE A 77 -39.35 7.16 18.54
CA ILE A 77 -39.05 6.72 17.17
C ILE A 77 -40.32 6.54 16.34
N SER A 78 -41.41 6.05 16.92
CA SER A 78 -42.68 5.89 16.22
C SER A 78 -43.30 7.23 15.79
N ALA A 79 -42.99 8.32 16.48
CA ALA A 79 -43.44 9.66 16.09
C ALA A 79 -42.86 10.12 14.73
N LEU A 80 -41.79 9.48 14.24
CA LEU A 80 -41.19 9.79 12.93
C LEU A 80 -42.09 9.41 11.74
N LYS A 81 -43.11 8.56 11.95
CA LYS A 81 -44.05 8.13 10.90
C LYS A 81 -44.82 9.29 10.26
N ASP A 82 -45.07 10.34 11.04
CA ASP A 82 -45.76 11.55 10.60
C ASP A 82 -44.81 12.63 10.06
N THR A 83 -43.53 12.32 9.87
CA THR A 83 -42.49 13.29 9.48
C THR A 83 -41.87 12.95 8.11
N GLU A 84 -41.07 13.88 7.57
CA GLU A 84 -40.31 13.73 6.32
C GLU A 84 -38.86 13.27 6.57
N ILE A 85 -38.57 12.77 7.78
CA ILE A 85 -37.23 12.33 8.16
C ILE A 85 -36.84 11.08 7.37
N THR A 86 -35.72 11.18 6.67
CA THR A 86 -35.12 10.10 5.86
C THR A 86 -33.80 9.61 6.45
N HIS A 87 -33.09 10.45 7.22
CA HIS A 87 -31.82 10.11 7.87
C HIS A 87 -31.96 10.23 9.37
N LEU A 88 -31.72 9.13 10.08
CA LEU A 88 -31.77 9.06 11.53
C LEU A 88 -30.40 8.67 12.09
N ASP A 89 -29.84 9.56 12.91
CA ASP A 89 -28.58 9.34 13.61
C ASP A 89 -28.81 8.96 15.08
N LEU A 90 -28.53 7.69 15.38
CA LEU A 90 -28.54 7.06 16.71
C LEU A 90 -27.11 6.67 17.16
N SER A 91 -26.08 7.29 16.59
CA SER A 91 -24.70 7.07 17.00
C SER A 91 -24.48 7.41 18.48
N LEU A 92 -23.53 6.73 19.13
CA LEU A 92 -23.11 7.04 20.50
C LEU A 92 -24.26 6.99 21.53
N THR A 93 -25.23 6.09 21.34
CA THR A 93 -26.34 5.88 22.29
C THR A 93 -26.13 4.64 23.19
N SER A 94 -24.94 4.05 23.16
CA SER A 94 -24.56 2.86 23.93
C SER A 94 -25.54 1.69 23.72
N LEU A 95 -26.03 1.50 22.50
CA LEU A 95 -27.01 0.46 22.17
C LEU A 95 -26.50 -0.96 22.47
N CYS A 96 -25.17 -1.18 22.55
CA CYS A 96 -24.60 -2.46 23.00
C CYS A 96 -25.08 -2.90 24.39
N LEU A 97 -25.49 -1.94 25.23
CA LEU A 97 -25.94 -2.18 26.59
C LEU A 97 -27.39 -2.66 26.68
N LYS A 98 -28.18 -2.50 25.62
CA LYS A 98 -29.58 -2.92 25.57
C LYS A 98 -29.71 -4.44 25.48
N SER A 99 -30.90 -4.95 25.81
CA SER A 99 -31.26 -6.34 25.53
C SER A 99 -31.58 -6.51 24.04
N SER A 100 -31.54 -7.75 23.53
CA SER A 100 -31.97 -8.05 22.16
C SER A 100 -33.46 -7.68 21.94
N ALA A 101 -34.32 -7.92 22.92
CA ALA A 101 -35.74 -7.52 22.86
C ALA A 101 -35.92 -6.00 22.77
N SER A 102 -35.13 -5.23 23.53
CA SER A 102 -35.14 -3.76 23.50
C SER A 102 -34.71 -3.22 22.14
N LEU A 103 -33.65 -3.80 21.54
CA LEU A 103 -33.20 -3.41 20.20
C LEU A 103 -34.22 -3.75 19.12
N ILE A 104 -34.82 -4.95 19.19
CA ILE A 104 -35.90 -5.36 18.28
C ILE A 104 -37.06 -4.36 18.36
N ARG A 105 -37.48 -3.96 19.56
CA ARG A 105 -38.55 -2.98 19.75
C ARG A 105 -38.19 -1.63 19.13
N LEU A 106 -36.98 -1.14 19.39
CA LEU A 106 -36.49 0.14 18.83
C LEU A 106 -36.47 0.12 17.30
N PHE A 107 -35.94 -0.93 16.67
CA PHE A 107 -35.89 -1.04 15.22
C PHE A 107 -37.27 -1.26 14.60
N SER A 108 -38.15 -2.02 15.26
CA SER A 108 -39.54 -2.21 14.80
C SER A 108 -40.34 -0.91 14.82
N ALA A 109 -40.02 0.03 15.72
CA ALA A 109 -40.68 1.33 15.78
C ALA A 109 -40.50 2.17 14.50
N LEU A 110 -39.46 1.91 13.70
CA LEU A 110 -39.24 2.55 12.40
C LEU A 110 -40.24 2.11 11.32
N GLN A 111 -41.00 1.04 11.55
CA GLN A 111 -41.99 0.55 10.58
C GLN A 111 -43.04 1.62 10.29
N GLY A 112 -43.19 1.96 9.01
CA GLY A 112 -44.10 3.00 8.53
C GLY A 112 -43.51 4.42 8.54
N SER A 113 -42.25 4.58 8.93
CA SER A 113 -41.52 5.84 8.74
C SER A 113 -40.85 5.91 7.36
N GLN A 114 -40.42 7.13 6.98
CA GLN A 114 -39.69 7.38 5.72
C GLN A 114 -38.16 7.23 5.88
N VAL A 115 -37.69 6.69 7.01
CA VAL A 115 -36.27 6.57 7.31
C VAL A 115 -35.62 5.54 6.38
N THR A 116 -34.70 6.00 5.55
CA THR A 116 -33.91 5.19 4.61
C THR A 116 -32.46 5.01 5.05
N HIS A 117 -31.92 5.96 5.83
CA HIS A 117 -30.56 5.94 6.34
C HIS A 117 -30.56 5.87 7.87
N LEU A 118 -30.01 4.79 8.41
CA LEU A 118 -29.89 4.57 9.85
C LEU A 118 -28.42 4.53 10.25
N ASN A 119 -28.01 5.52 11.04
CA ASN A 119 -26.65 5.60 11.57
C ASN A 119 -26.59 5.03 12.99
N LEU A 120 -25.86 3.93 13.16
CA LEU A 120 -25.59 3.25 14.42
C LEU A 120 -24.09 3.25 14.76
N ARG A 121 -23.32 4.18 14.20
CA ARG A 121 -21.88 4.32 14.42
C ARG A 121 -21.55 4.46 15.90
N GLN A 122 -20.41 3.90 16.34
CA GLN A 122 -19.91 4.05 17.72
C GLN A 122 -20.92 3.64 18.82
N ASN A 123 -21.58 2.50 18.65
CA ASN A 123 -22.46 1.93 19.67
C ASN A 123 -21.84 0.74 20.43
N GLY A 124 -20.57 0.41 20.15
CA GLY A 124 -19.79 -0.59 20.89
C GLY A 124 -20.25 -2.04 20.66
N PHE A 125 -20.89 -2.35 19.51
CA PHE A 125 -21.45 -3.68 19.27
C PHE A 125 -20.40 -4.82 19.19
N GLY A 126 -19.14 -4.51 18.94
CA GLY A 126 -18.04 -5.48 18.90
C GLY A 126 -17.23 -5.57 20.20
N GLU A 127 -17.50 -4.72 21.19
CA GLU A 127 -16.72 -4.67 22.43
C GLU A 127 -16.84 -5.97 23.24
N LYS A 128 -15.74 -6.36 23.88
CA LYS A 128 -15.73 -7.53 24.76
C LYS A 128 -16.58 -7.27 26.00
N MET A 129 -17.35 -8.29 26.40
CA MET A 129 -18.14 -8.27 27.64
C MET A 129 -17.33 -7.90 28.88
N GLU A 130 -16.07 -8.32 28.97
CA GLU A 130 -15.16 -7.96 30.07
C GLU A 130 -14.81 -6.46 30.10
N GLN A 131 -14.67 -5.83 28.93
CA GLN A 131 -14.41 -4.39 28.83
C GLN A 131 -15.64 -3.59 29.22
N LEU A 132 -16.82 -4.02 28.77
CA LEU A 132 -18.11 -3.44 29.17
C LEU A 132 -18.37 -3.62 30.68
N ALA A 133 -18.02 -4.77 31.26
CA ALA A 133 -18.11 -5.01 32.70
C ALA A 133 -17.19 -4.07 33.49
N LYS A 134 -15.93 -3.87 33.04
CA LYS A 134 -15.00 -2.89 33.66
C LYS A 134 -15.51 -1.46 33.56
N TRP A 135 -16.07 -1.08 32.41
CA TRP A 135 -16.67 0.24 32.19
C TRP A 135 -17.89 0.47 33.08
N ARG A 136 -18.74 -0.55 33.28
CA ARG A 136 -19.92 -0.51 34.17
C ARG A 136 -19.60 -0.60 35.65
N ILE A 137 -18.55 -1.30 36.06
CA ILE A 137 -18.06 -1.30 37.45
C ILE A 137 -17.60 0.10 37.85
N HIS A 138 -16.93 0.83 36.95
CA HIS A 138 -16.60 2.26 37.16
C HIS A 138 -17.83 3.18 37.25
N GLN A 139 -18.99 2.73 36.75
CA GLN A 139 -20.27 3.46 36.78
C GLN A 139 -21.26 2.92 37.83
N GLY A 140 -20.86 1.95 38.66
CA GLY A 140 -21.66 1.44 39.78
C GLY A 140 -22.84 0.52 39.42
N SER A 141 -22.80 -0.20 38.29
CA SER A 141 -23.92 -1.05 37.80
C SER A 141 -23.57 -2.55 37.80
N GLU A 142 -24.50 -3.40 38.25
CA GLU A 142 -24.37 -4.87 38.24
C GLU A 142 -24.50 -5.46 36.83
N PHE A 143 -23.64 -6.43 36.51
CA PHE A 143 -23.52 -7.05 35.20
C PHE A 143 -24.24 -8.40 35.15
N PHE A 144 -25.40 -8.45 34.50
CA PHE A 144 -26.08 -9.71 34.16
C PHE A 144 -25.70 -10.10 32.74
N GLY A 145 -24.79 -11.07 32.62
CA GLY A 145 -24.30 -11.56 31.34
C GLY A 145 -25.12 -12.75 30.86
N GLU A 146 -25.62 -12.68 29.62
CA GLU A 146 -26.01 -13.88 28.85
C GLU A 146 -25.69 -13.77 27.34
N GLU A 147 -25.74 -12.58 26.71
CA GLU A 147 -25.47 -12.41 25.26
C GLU A 147 -24.42 -11.33 24.94
N ASN A 148 -23.51 -11.62 23.99
CA ASN A 148 -22.56 -10.64 23.44
C ASN A 148 -23.30 -9.56 22.63
N PRO A 149 -22.96 -8.26 22.75
CA PRO A 149 -23.56 -7.17 21.97
C PRO A 149 -23.69 -7.43 20.47
N ALA A 150 -22.70 -8.07 19.82
CA ALA A 150 -22.77 -8.38 18.40
C ALA A 150 -23.87 -9.41 18.09
N GLN A 151 -24.10 -10.38 18.97
CA GLN A 151 -25.17 -11.36 18.84
C GLN A 151 -26.55 -10.70 19.05
N LYS A 152 -26.65 -9.76 19.99
CA LYS A 152 -27.88 -8.98 20.19
C LYS A 152 -28.22 -8.14 18.97
N LEU A 153 -27.22 -7.48 18.39
CA LEU A 153 -27.37 -6.74 17.13
C LEU A 153 -27.84 -7.68 16.01
N ALA A 154 -27.17 -8.82 15.82
CA ALA A 154 -27.54 -9.80 14.80
C ALA A 154 -28.99 -10.29 14.95
N LYS A 155 -29.47 -10.50 16.18
CA LYS A 155 -30.87 -10.87 16.46
C LYS A 155 -31.86 -9.73 16.21
N ALA A 156 -31.42 -8.48 16.33
CA ALA A 156 -32.27 -7.31 16.17
C ALA A 156 -32.39 -6.83 14.73
N LEU A 157 -31.33 -6.94 13.91
CA LEU A 157 -31.31 -6.49 12.51
C LEU A 157 -32.49 -7.00 11.66
N PRO A 158 -32.99 -8.25 11.80
CA PRO A 158 -34.17 -8.72 11.08
C PRO A 158 -35.44 -7.89 11.30
N ALA A 159 -35.55 -7.15 12.41
CA ALA A 159 -36.66 -6.23 12.65
C ALA A 159 -36.75 -5.10 11.61
N LEU A 160 -35.65 -4.81 10.90
CA LEU A 160 -35.61 -3.82 9.81
C LEU A 160 -36.23 -4.33 8.50
N ARG A 161 -36.62 -5.61 8.39
CA ARG A 161 -37.19 -6.18 7.15
C ARG A 161 -38.41 -5.42 6.62
N ASN A 162 -39.20 -4.85 7.54
CA ASN A 162 -40.47 -4.17 7.24
C ASN A 162 -40.34 -2.64 7.28
N THR A 163 -39.12 -2.11 7.21
CA THR A 163 -38.85 -0.66 7.18
C THR A 163 -38.38 -0.24 5.79
N GLU A 164 -38.19 1.07 5.60
CA GLU A 164 -37.61 1.62 4.36
C GLU A 164 -36.08 1.78 4.42
N VAL A 165 -35.43 1.24 5.46
CA VAL A 165 -33.98 1.38 5.65
C VAL A 165 -33.23 0.62 4.56
N THR A 166 -32.44 1.37 3.79
CA THR A 166 -31.59 0.89 2.69
C THR A 166 -30.10 1.11 2.98
N HIS A 167 -29.77 2.08 3.84
CA HIS A 167 -28.40 2.41 4.24
C HIS A 167 -28.23 2.22 5.75
N LEU A 168 -27.26 1.40 6.14
CA LEU A 168 -26.94 1.11 7.52
C LEU A 168 -25.47 1.45 7.81
N ASP A 169 -25.23 2.35 8.76
CA ASP A 169 -23.86 2.68 9.23
C ASP A 169 -23.57 1.97 10.55
N LEU A 170 -22.65 1.01 10.50
CA LEU A 170 -22.09 0.28 11.65
C LEU A 170 -20.61 0.62 11.87
N GLY A 171 -20.14 1.75 11.37
CA GLY A 171 -18.76 2.16 11.51
C GLY A 171 -18.32 2.31 12.97
N ASN A 172 -17.03 2.10 13.24
CA ASN A 172 -16.41 2.26 14.54
C ASN A 172 -17.13 1.51 15.68
N ASN A 173 -17.53 0.26 15.43
CA ASN A 173 -18.17 -0.61 16.42
C ASN A 173 -17.26 -1.75 16.92
N ASP A 174 -15.99 -1.82 16.49
CA ASP A 174 -15.04 -2.89 16.85
C ASP A 174 -15.46 -4.31 16.40
N LEU A 175 -16.22 -4.42 15.30
CA LEU A 175 -16.72 -5.68 14.71
C LEU A 175 -15.62 -6.53 14.03
N LYS A 176 -14.51 -6.75 14.72
CA LYS A 176 -13.27 -7.36 14.18
C LYS A 176 -13.26 -8.89 14.09
N LEU A 177 -14.24 -9.59 14.68
CA LEU A 177 -14.29 -11.05 14.65
C LEU A 177 -15.19 -11.52 13.50
N VAL A 178 -14.75 -12.57 12.80
CA VAL A 178 -15.47 -13.22 11.70
C VAL A 178 -16.92 -13.52 12.07
N ILE A 179 -17.16 -14.15 13.23
CA ILE A 179 -18.50 -14.51 13.71
C ILE A 179 -19.43 -13.29 13.93
N GLN A 180 -18.86 -12.11 14.24
CA GLN A 180 -19.64 -10.89 14.41
C GLN A 180 -20.13 -10.38 13.06
N LEU A 181 -19.26 -10.38 12.05
CA LEU A 181 -19.62 -10.01 10.68
C LEU A 181 -20.62 -11.01 10.07
N GLU A 182 -20.41 -12.32 10.26
CA GLU A 182 -21.37 -13.34 9.84
C GLU A 182 -22.76 -13.08 10.43
N GLY A 183 -22.83 -12.71 11.72
CA GLY A 183 -24.06 -12.33 12.39
C GLY A 183 -24.73 -11.09 11.76
N VAL A 184 -23.95 -10.06 11.43
CA VAL A 184 -24.46 -8.85 10.74
C VAL A 184 -25.01 -9.21 9.36
N PHE A 185 -24.22 -9.90 8.53
CA PHE A 185 -24.64 -10.30 7.18
C PHE A 185 -25.86 -11.22 7.18
N THR A 186 -25.96 -12.13 8.15
CA THR A 186 -27.14 -12.98 8.33
C THR A 186 -28.35 -12.14 8.75
N GLY A 187 -28.18 -11.19 9.66
CA GLY A 187 -29.26 -10.36 10.19
C GLY A 187 -29.90 -9.43 9.15
N ILE A 188 -29.16 -9.05 8.10
CA ILE A 188 -29.66 -8.17 7.03
C ILE A 188 -30.18 -8.90 5.80
N ARG A 189 -30.12 -10.24 5.76
CA ARG A 189 -30.44 -11.08 4.58
C ARG A 189 -31.77 -10.71 3.90
N ASP A 190 -32.84 -10.64 4.68
CA ASP A 190 -34.20 -10.40 4.19
C ASP A 190 -34.65 -8.95 4.40
N THR A 191 -33.70 -8.01 4.34
CA THR A 191 -33.96 -6.57 4.50
C THR A 191 -33.78 -5.82 3.18
N LYS A 192 -34.20 -4.56 3.16
CA LYS A 192 -33.99 -3.64 2.02
C LYS A 192 -32.60 -3.00 2.01
N ILE A 193 -31.70 -3.40 2.92
CA ILE A 193 -30.37 -2.80 3.05
C ILE A 193 -29.52 -3.16 1.84
N THR A 194 -29.12 -2.13 1.10
CA THR A 194 -28.27 -2.19 -0.09
C THR A 194 -26.89 -1.62 0.17
N HIS A 195 -26.75 -0.73 1.17
CA HIS A 195 -25.49 -0.07 1.52
C HIS A 195 -25.16 -0.32 2.99
N LEU A 196 -23.97 -0.84 3.26
CA LEU A 196 -23.51 -1.12 4.60
C LEU A 196 -22.13 -0.49 4.85
N ASP A 197 -22.06 0.39 5.85
CA ASP A 197 -20.80 0.98 6.29
C ASP A 197 -20.20 0.19 7.46
N LEU A 198 -19.03 -0.41 7.22
CA LEU A 198 -18.21 -1.14 8.19
C LEU A 198 -16.88 -0.43 8.47
N SER A 199 -16.77 0.86 8.15
CA SER A 199 -15.54 1.64 8.35
C SER A 199 -15.06 1.60 9.80
N SER A 200 -13.75 1.62 10.03
CA SER A 200 -13.19 1.72 11.39
C SER A 200 -13.57 0.57 12.35
N ASN A 201 -13.88 -0.63 11.86
CA ASN A 201 -14.20 -1.81 12.67
C ASN A 201 -13.00 -2.73 12.96
N LYS A 202 -11.80 -2.38 12.47
CA LYS A 202 -10.55 -3.12 12.71
C LYS A 202 -10.54 -4.52 12.10
N LEU A 203 -11.19 -4.69 10.94
CA LEU A 203 -11.41 -6.00 10.32
C LEU A 203 -10.09 -6.74 10.00
N TRP A 204 -9.05 -6.02 9.59
CA TRP A 204 -7.71 -6.57 9.30
C TRP A 204 -6.64 -6.12 10.30
N TYR A 205 -7.02 -5.72 11.51
CA TYR A 205 -6.04 -5.28 12.53
C TYR A 205 -5.04 -6.37 12.92
N LYS A 206 -5.39 -7.64 12.72
CA LYS A 206 -4.43 -8.73 12.78
C LYS A 206 -4.09 -9.18 11.35
N PRO A 207 -2.79 -9.29 11.00
CA PRO A 207 -2.38 -9.71 9.65
C PRO A 207 -2.93 -11.08 9.21
N ASP A 208 -3.18 -11.98 10.16
CA ASP A 208 -3.69 -13.34 9.96
C ASP A 208 -5.22 -13.45 9.96
N SER A 209 -5.96 -12.34 10.02
CA SER A 209 -7.41 -12.32 9.88
C SER A 209 -7.84 -12.89 8.51
N ASN A 210 -8.85 -13.77 8.53
CA ASN A 210 -9.48 -14.35 7.34
C ASN A 210 -10.99 -14.13 7.47
N LEU A 211 -11.53 -13.24 6.65
CA LEU A 211 -12.92 -12.79 6.64
C LEU A 211 -13.73 -13.45 5.52
N ALA A 212 -13.12 -14.31 4.72
CA ALA A 212 -13.74 -14.94 3.55
C ALA A 212 -15.08 -15.61 3.88
N SER A 213 -15.17 -16.37 4.99
CA SER A 213 -16.42 -17.01 5.39
C SER A 213 -17.52 -15.99 5.70
N ALA A 214 -17.17 -14.87 6.34
CA ALA A 214 -18.10 -13.80 6.64
C ALA A 214 -18.62 -13.13 5.37
N PHE A 215 -17.73 -12.75 4.45
CA PHE A 215 -18.15 -12.14 3.18
C PHE A 215 -19.01 -13.08 2.36
N ALA A 216 -18.71 -14.39 2.31
CA ALA A 216 -19.50 -15.36 1.58
C ALA A 216 -20.97 -15.46 2.07
N VAL A 217 -21.24 -15.19 3.35
CA VAL A 217 -22.60 -15.19 3.92
C VAL A 217 -23.46 -14.07 3.31
N SER A 218 -22.86 -12.94 2.94
CA SER A 218 -23.57 -11.77 2.40
C SER A 218 -24.24 -12.01 1.04
N LYS A 219 -23.94 -13.12 0.36
CA LYS A 219 -24.49 -13.47 -0.98
C LYS A 219 -26.00 -13.58 -1.02
N ASN A 220 -26.61 -13.83 0.15
CA ASN A 220 -28.05 -13.99 0.28
C ASN A 220 -28.77 -12.69 0.64
N SER A 221 -28.05 -11.57 0.74
CA SER A 221 -28.61 -10.25 1.10
C SER A 221 -28.81 -9.37 -0.13
N SER A 222 -29.54 -8.26 0.05
CA SER A 222 -29.73 -7.21 -0.96
C SER A 222 -28.53 -6.27 -1.10
N LEU A 223 -27.40 -6.53 -0.43
CA LEU A 223 -26.24 -5.64 -0.43
C LEU A 223 -25.66 -5.44 -1.84
N GLN A 224 -25.38 -4.18 -2.14
CA GLN A 224 -24.77 -3.70 -3.38
C GLN A 224 -23.50 -2.90 -3.11
N SER A 225 -23.38 -2.25 -1.96
CA SER A 225 -22.23 -1.43 -1.60
C SER A 225 -21.71 -1.71 -0.20
N LEU A 226 -20.38 -1.77 -0.06
CA LEU A 226 -19.69 -1.92 1.22
C LEU A 226 -18.67 -0.79 1.43
N VAL A 227 -18.75 -0.13 2.58
CA VAL A 227 -17.69 0.80 3.03
C VAL A 227 -16.74 0.06 3.97
N LEU A 228 -15.49 -0.10 3.54
CA LEU A 228 -14.44 -0.82 4.25
C LEU A 228 -13.28 0.09 4.67
N SER A 229 -13.42 1.40 4.49
CA SER A 229 -12.45 2.43 4.88
C SER A 229 -11.96 2.31 6.32
N LYS A 230 -10.65 2.50 6.56
CA LYS A 230 -10.05 2.60 7.91
C LYS A 230 -10.12 1.28 8.68
N ASN A 231 -9.89 0.13 8.02
CA ASN A 231 -9.96 -1.19 8.63
C ASN A 231 -8.62 -1.94 8.77
N PHE A 232 -7.49 -1.24 8.57
CA PHE A 232 -6.12 -1.80 8.58
C PHE A 232 -5.86 -2.82 7.47
N ILE A 233 -6.54 -2.65 6.32
CA ILE A 233 -6.42 -3.55 5.17
C ILE A 233 -4.98 -3.64 4.64
N ASP A 234 -4.16 -2.60 4.84
CA ASP A 234 -2.75 -2.55 4.48
C ASP A 234 -1.86 -3.51 5.29
N THR A 235 -2.35 -3.97 6.44
CA THR A 235 -1.60 -4.87 7.33
C THR A 235 -1.90 -6.35 7.10
N ALA A 236 -2.93 -6.69 6.30
CA ALA A 236 -3.33 -8.07 6.01
C ALA A 236 -2.28 -8.84 5.21
N PHE A 237 -2.10 -10.14 5.46
CA PHE A 237 -1.29 -10.96 4.57
C PHE A 237 -1.94 -11.08 3.19
N GLU A 238 -1.11 -11.10 2.15
CA GLU A 238 -1.54 -11.16 0.74
C GLU A 238 -2.50 -12.32 0.46
N GLU A 239 -2.16 -13.53 0.90
CA GLU A 239 -2.96 -14.74 0.71
C GLU A 239 -4.36 -14.60 1.36
N ASN A 240 -4.43 -14.02 2.55
CA ASN A 240 -5.70 -13.79 3.24
C ASN A 240 -6.54 -12.75 2.51
N LEU A 241 -5.92 -11.68 2.03
CA LEU A 241 -6.61 -10.62 1.31
C LEU A 241 -7.18 -11.11 -0.02
N GLU A 242 -6.43 -11.95 -0.75
CA GLU A 242 -6.93 -12.59 -1.97
C GLU A 242 -8.16 -13.46 -1.69
N ASN A 243 -8.11 -14.27 -0.63
CA ASN A 243 -9.25 -15.10 -0.23
C ASN A 243 -10.45 -14.26 0.23
N ASP A 244 -10.22 -13.22 1.02
CA ASP A 244 -11.28 -12.34 1.55
C ASP A 244 -12.03 -11.62 0.43
N PHE A 245 -11.30 -11.00 -0.50
CA PHE A 245 -11.90 -10.26 -1.61
C PHE A 245 -12.53 -11.19 -2.66
N ALA A 246 -11.95 -12.37 -2.90
CA ALA A 246 -12.57 -13.37 -3.77
C ALA A 246 -13.90 -13.89 -3.20
N ALA A 247 -14.06 -13.88 -1.87
CA ALA A 247 -15.29 -14.30 -1.21
C ALA A 247 -16.39 -13.22 -1.16
N ILE A 248 -16.07 -11.96 -1.52
CA ILE A 248 -17.10 -10.92 -1.67
C ILE A 248 -18.02 -11.30 -2.84
N PRO A 249 -19.32 -11.52 -2.62
CA PRO A 249 -20.24 -12.00 -3.66
C PRO A 249 -20.51 -10.96 -4.75
N GLU A 250 -20.83 -11.40 -5.98
CA GLU A 250 -21.04 -10.55 -7.17
C GLU A 250 -22.13 -9.49 -7.02
N ASN A 251 -23.13 -9.71 -6.16
CA ASN A 251 -24.19 -8.72 -5.91
C ASN A 251 -23.65 -7.43 -5.29
N ILE A 252 -22.48 -7.47 -4.63
CA ILE A 252 -21.79 -6.29 -4.13
C ILE A 252 -21.00 -5.68 -5.28
N ILE A 253 -21.57 -4.65 -5.88
CA ILE A 253 -21.04 -4.00 -7.07
C ILE A 253 -19.97 -2.96 -6.73
N SER A 254 -20.10 -2.26 -5.60
CA SER A 254 -19.17 -1.18 -5.23
C SER A 254 -18.56 -1.36 -3.86
N ILE A 255 -17.32 -0.89 -3.73
CA ILE A 255 -16.61 -0.82 -2.47
C ILE A 255 -16.01 0.55 -2.25
N GLU A 256 -16.00 0.99 -1.00
CA GLU A 256 -15.30 2.20 -0.59
C GLU A 256 -14.11 1.85 0.30
N LEU A 257 -12.94 2.40 -0.04
CA LEU A 257 -11.67 2.19 0.65
C LEU A 257 -11.00 3.50 1.03
N TYR A 258 -10.11 3.42 2.02
CA TYR A 258 -9.37 4.57 2.52
C TYR A 258 -8.03 4.71 1.81
N HIS A 259 -7.79 5.88 1.22
CA HIS A 259 -6.58 6.17 0.43
C HIS A 259 -5.28 5.84 1.16
N TYR A 260 -5.18 6.19 2.44
CA TYR A 260 -3.95 5.98 3.21
C TYR A 260 -3.60 4.49 3.37
N GLU A 261 -4.59 3.61 3.47
CA GLU A 261 -4.34 2.17 3.55
C GLU A 261 -3.88 1.67 2.18
N LEU A 262 -4.54 2.10 1.10
CA LEU A 262 -4.19 1.71 -0.26
C LEU A 262 -2.74 2.05 -0.67
N ILE A 263 -2.21 3.21 -0.23
CA ILE A 263 -0.82 3.61 -0.55
C ILE A 263 0.23 2.79 0.22
N ASN A 264 -0.14 2.24 1.38
CA ASN A 264 0.77 1.41 2.18
C ASN A 264 0.79 -0.05 1.73
N MET A 265 -0.17 -0.46 0.91
CA MET A 265 -0.26 -1.83 0.41
C MET A 265 0.88 -2.19 -0.57
N THR A 266 1.19 -3.48 -0.66
CA THR A 266 2.00 -4.05 -1.73
C THR A 266 1.20 -4.09 -3.04
N PHE A 267 1.90 -4.39 -4.14
CA PHE A 267 1.27 -4.57 -5.43
C PHE A 267 0.28 -5.74 -5.43
N ASP A 268 0.67 -6.88 -4.87
CA ASP A 268 -0.17 -8.08 -4.88
C ASP A 268 -1.38 -7.95 -3.93
N GLN A 269 -1.23 -7.24 -2.81
CA GLN A 269 -2.38 -6.88 -1.96
C GLN A 269 -3.40 -6.01 -2.73
N ARG A 270 -2.95 -5.01 -3.51
CA ARG A 270 -3.86 -4.22 -4.35
C ARG A 270 -4.48 -5.05 -5.47
N ARG A 271 -3.73 -6.00 -6.03
CA ARG A 271 -4.21 -6.93 -7.05
C ARG A 271 -5.36 -7.82 -6.54
N ALA A 272 -5.33 -8.25 -5.28
CA ALA A 272 -6.44 -9.00 -4.66
C ALA A 272 -7.76 -8.22 -4.73
N ILE A 273 -7.74 -6.92 -4.40
CA ILE A 273 -8.90 -6.03 -4.52
C ILE A 273 -9.34 -5.92 -5.98
N GLN A 274 -8.38 -5.65 -6.87
CA GLN A 274 -8.66 -5.46 -8.30
C GLN A 274 -9.26 -6.69 -8.96
N LYS A 275 -8.82 -7.90 -8.57
CA LYS A 275 -9.35 -9.16 -9.11
C LYS A 275 -10.86 -9.28 -8.89
N ARG A 276 -11.36 -8.76 -7.76
CA ARG A 276 -12.79 -8.72 -7.46
C ARG A 276 -13.48 -7.49 -8.05
N PHE A 277 -12.83 -6.33 -8.03
CA PHE A 277 -13.36 -5.05 -8.52
C PHE A 277 -12.48 -4.51 -9.65
N PRO A 278 -12.60 -5.06 -10.87
CA PRO A 278 -11.73 -4.69 -12.00
C PRO A 278 -12.12 -3.34 -12.62
N ASP A 279 -13.38 -2.94 -12.48
CA ASP A 279 -13.90 -1.65 -12.91
C ASP A 279 -13.68 -0.61 -11.81
N LEU A 280 -13.11 0.52 -12.18
CA LEU A 280 -12.68 1.57 -11.27
C LEU A 280 -13.85 2.44 -10.83
N ASP A 281 -14.93 2.50 -11.61
CA ASP A 281 -16.17 3.18 -11.22
C ASP A 281 -16.85 2.50 -10.02
N ASN A 282 -16.49 1.23 -9.77
CA ASN A 282 -16.95 0.44 -8.63
C ASN A 282 -16.05 0.59 -7.39
N LEU A 283 -14.94 1.35 -7.48
CA LEU A 283 -13.99 1.56 -6.39
C LEU A 283 -13.98 3.02 -5.96
N ILE A 284 -14.66 3.33 -4.86
CA ILE A 284 -14.68 4.66 -4.27
C ILE A 284 -13.48 4.81 -3.33
N ILE A 285 -12.65 5.84 -3.52
CA ILE A 285 -11.49 6.08 -2.66
C ILE A 285 -11.64 7.42 -1.94
N ARG A 286 -11.68 7.36 -0.60
CA ARG A 286 -11.79 8.56 0.24
C ARG A 286 -10.48 8.92 0.91
N ASP A 287 -10.29 10.21 1.13
CA ASP A 287 -9.16 10.75 1.89
C ASP A 287 -9.42 10.82 3.40
N PHE A 288 -8.52 11.45 4.17
CA PHE A 288 -8.67 11.57 5.62
C PHE A 288 -9.91 12.39 6.02
N GLN A 289 -10.31 13.35 5.18
CA GLN A 289 -11.46 14.22 5.37
C GLN A 289 -12.78 13.53 4.99
N GLY A 290 -12.71 12.35 4.36
CA GLY A 290 -13.89 11.62 3.89
C GLY A 290 -14.41 12.15 2.55
N GLU A 291 -13.63 12.96 1.86
CA GLU A 291 -14.00 13.48 0.56
C GLU A 291 -13.68 12.45 -0.51
N ASP A 292 -14.58 12.37 -1.50
CA ASP A 292 -14.36 11.56 -2.68
C ASP A 292 -13.24 12.21 -3.52
N LEU A 293 -12.14 11.47 -3.68
CA LEU A 293 -10.97 11.96 -4.38
C LEU A 293 -11.25 12.24 -5.86
N ASP A 294 -12.23 11.58 -6.48
CA ASP A 294 -12.55 11.80 -7.90
C ASP A 294 -13.42 13.04 -8.11
N ALA A 295 -14.31 13.36 -7.17
CA ALA A 295 -15.08 14.60 -7.16
C ALA A 295 -14.19 15.86 -6.94
N ILE A 296 -13.21 15.78 -6.03
CA ILE A 296 -12.25 16.87 -5.76
C ILE A 296 -11.37 17.16 -6.99
N LYS A 297 -10.96 16.13 -7.73
CA LYS A 297 -10.14 16.28 -8.94
C LYS A 297 -10.90 17.05 -10.04
N GLN A 298 -12.15 16.70 -10.28
CA GLN A 298 -12.98 17.37 -11.30
C GLN A 298 -13.20 18.86 -10.97
N GLN A 299 -13.41 19.21 -9.69
CA GLN A 299 -13.68 20.59 -9.27
C GLN A 299 -12.43 21.49 -9.24
N LYS A 300 -11.26 20.97 -8.80
CA LYS A 300 -10.02 21.77 -8.71
C LYS A 300 -9.30 21.94 -10.05
N ASN A 301 -9.41 20.97 -10.97
CA ASN A 301 -8.78 21.05 -12.28
C ASN A 301 -9.39 22.16 -13.16
N THR A 302 -10.70 22.40 -13.06
CA THR A 302 -11.40 23.40 -13.89
C THR A 302 -10.98 24.84 -13.57
N GLN A 303 -10.81 25.21 -12.29
CA GLN A 303 -10.41 26.57 -11.90
C GLN A 303 -8.90 26.86 -12.07
N LYS A 304 -8.04 25.87 -11.82
CA LYS A 304 -6.58 26.02 -11.92
C LYS A 304 -6.13 26.04 -13.40
N ASN A 305 -6.73 25.21 -14.24
CA ASN A 305 -6.42 25.15 -15.67
C ASN A 305 -6.92 26.39 -16.42
N ALA A 306 -8.08 26.95 -16.02
CA ALA A 306 -8.57 28.22 -16.58
C ALA A 306 -7.65 29.42 -16.26
N ARG A 307 -7.05 29.46 -15.05
CA ARG A 307 -6.09 30.52 -14.67
C ARG A 307 -4.74 30.37 -15.37
N LEU A 308 -4.23 29.15 -15.51
CA LEU A 308 -2.98 28.86 -16.22
C LEU A 308 -3.10 29.12 -17.73
N MET A 309 -4.23 28.77 -18.36
CA MET A 309 -4.52 29.11 -19.77
C MET A 309 -4.59 30.63 -19.99
N ALA A 310 -5.27 31.36 -19.12
CA ALA A 310 -5.32 32.82 -19.20
C ALA A 310 -3.95 33.48 -18.96
N GLN A 311 -3.08 32.86 -18.17
CA GLN A 311 -1.71 33.33 -17.93
C GLN A 311 -0.80 33.04 -19.14
N ALA A 312 -0.91 31.86 -19.75
CA ALA A 312 -0.18 31.48 -20.95
C ALA A 312 -0.57 32.35 -22.17
N GLN A 313 -1.85 32.68 -22.35
CA GLN A 313 -2.30 33.61 -23.40
C GLN A 313 -1.73 35.02 -23.22
N ARG A 314 -1.70 35.53 -21.98
CA ARG A 314 -1.10 36.84 -21.68
C ARG A 314 0.41 36.89 -21.90
N THR A 315 1.12 35.77 -21.74
CA THR A 315 2.56 35.69 -22.01
C THR A 315 2.84 35.58 -23.51
N ALA A 316 1.96 34.94 -24.29
CA ALA A 316 2.09 34.83 -25.74
C ALA A 316 1.81 36.16 -26.48
N GLU A 317 1.00 37.04 -25.90
CA GLU A 317 0.68 38.36 -26.48
C GLU A 317 1.77 39.43 -26.23
N GLN A 318 2.81 39.13 -25.44
CA GLN A 318 3.85 40.11 -25.05
C GLN A 318 5.19 40.00 -25.81
N ASP A 319 5.36 39.03 -26.72
CA ASP A 319 6.59 38.88 -27.53
C ASP A 319 6.34 39.17 -29.03
N GLU A 320 6.17 40.45 -29.36
CA GLU A 320 6.26 40.95 -30.74
C GLU A 320 7.69 41.42 -31.07
N VAL A 321 8.69 40.53 -31.16
CA VAL A 321 9.82 40.71 -32.12
C VAL A 321 10.45 39.34 -32.43
N GLY A 322 10.13 38.81 -33.60
CA GLY A 322 11.01 38.06 -34.50
C GLY A 322 12.12 37.19 -33.92
N ASN A 323 11.78 35.99 -33.46
CA ASN A 323 12.43 34.75 -33.90
C ASN A 323 11.55 33.58 -33.47
N THR A 324 11.42 32.59 -34.35
CA THR A 324 10.59 31.38 -34.23
C THR A 324 10.42 30.89 -32.78
N CYS A 325 9.25 31.11 -32.19
CA CYS A 325 8.85 30.44 -30.96
C CYS A 325 8.56 28.97 -31.30
N PRO A 326 9.36 27.99 -30.85
CA PRO A 326 9.21 26.63 -31.30
C PRO A 326 8.35 25.85 -30.30
N LEU A 327 7.03 26.02 -30.38
CA LEU A 327 6.11 25.00 -29.84
C LEU A 327 6.24 23.66 -30.59
N GLY A 328 6.89 23.65 -31.77
CA GLY A 328 7.08 22.46 -32.60
C GLY A 328 8.38 21.66 -32.42
N ASN A 329 9.31 22.07 -31.54
CA ASN A 329 10.59 21.35 -31.32
C ASN A 329 10.85 20.99 -29.84
N LEU A 330 9.81 20.92 -29.02
CA LEU A 330 9.96 20.35 -27.68
C LEU A 330 10.06 18.82 -27.78
N PRO A 331 11.02 18.17 -27.10
CA PRO A 331 11.11 16.71 -27.00
C PRO A 331 9.75 16.12 -26.63
N PHE A 332 9.43 14.91 -27.10
CA PHE A 332 8.17 14.25 -26.77
C PHE A 332 7.98 14.24 -25.24
N GLU A 333 9.04 14.08 -24.46
CA GLU A 333 8.99 14.12 -23.00
C GLU A 333 8.67 15.50 -22.43
N ILE A 334 8.95 16.62 -23.12
CA ILE A 334 8.56 17.98 -22.67
C ILE A 334 7.15 18.33 -23.14
N MET A 335 6.70 17.85 -24.31
CA MET A 335 5.27 17.89 -24.64
C MET A 335 4.46 17.00 -23.71
N GLU A 336 4.99 15.84 -23.33
CA GLU A 336 4.46 14.95 -22.30
C GLU A 336 4.61 15.61 -20.93
N HIS A 337 5.66 16.37 -20.62
CA HIS A 337 5.78 17.10 -19.35
C HIS A 337 4.82 18.28 -19.27
N ILE A 338 4.53 18.98 -20.37
CA ILE A 338 3.55 20.07 -20.46
C ILE A 338 2.14 19.51 -20.45
N ASN A 339 1.87 18.37 -21.12
CA ASN A 339 0.63 17.62 -20.93
C ASN A 339 0.53 17.12 -19.48
N ASN A 340 1.59 16.56 -18.90
CA ASN A 340 1.67 16.07 -17.51
C ASN A 340 1.64 17.20 -16.47
N TYR A 341 1.99 18.44 -16.82
CA TYR A 341 1.85 19.63 -15.96
C TYR A 341 0.49 20.33 -16.14
N ALA A 342 -0.10 20.29 -17.33
CA ALA A 342 -1.53 20.57 -17.55
C ALA A 342 -2.41 19.51 -16.85
N ILE A 343 -1.84 18.31 -16.67
CA ILE A 343 -2.30 17.17 -15.87
C ILE A 343 -1.54 17.16 -14.51
N GLY A 344 -1.11 18.34 -14.03
CA GLY A 344 -0.46 18.58 -12.73
C GLY A 344 -1.42 18.50 -11.53
N GLY A 345 -2.37 17.57 -11.65
CA GLY A 345 -3.28 17.03 -10.66
C GLY A 345 -3.47 15.51 -10.84
N SER A 346 -2.55 14.80 -11.49
CA SER A 346 -2.61 13.35 -11.71
C SER A 346 -2.16 12.56 -10.48
N TYR A 347 -3.16 12.12 -9.70
CA TYR A 347 -3.11 10.82 -9.01
C TYR A 347 -4.11 9.86 -9.68
N PRO A 348 -3.89 9.57 -10.97
CA PRO A 348 -4.08 8.19 -11.42
C PRO A 348 -2.82 7.50 -11.96
N ASP A 349 -1.89 8.12 -12.70
CA ASP A 349 -1.07 7.29 -13.62
C ASP A 349 -0.11 6.26 -12.99
N ILE A 350 0.48 6.49 -11.81
CA ILE A 350 1.33 5.48 -11.15
C ILE A 350 0.48 4.39 -10.47
N PHE A 351 -0.71 4.76 -10.00
CA PHE A 351 -1.66 3.81 -9.44
C PHE A 351 -2.21 2.97 -10.60
N PHE A 352 -2.78 3.59 -11.63
CA PHE A 352 -3.50 2.98 -12.77
C PHE A 352 -2.61 2.33 -13.85
N LYS A 353 -1.31 2.68 -13.99
CA LYS A 353 -0.38 1.90 -14.86
C LYS A 353 -0.19 0.46 -14.40
N ASN A 354 -0.47 0.17 -13.14
CA ASN A 354 -0.41 -1.17 -12.55
C ASN A 354 -1.74 -1.94 -12.67
N PHE A 355 -2.78 -1.36 -13.30
CA PHE A 355 -4.13 -1.93 -13.41
C PHE A 355 -4.42 -2.58 -14.79
N ALA A 356 -3.48 -2.56 -15.74
CA ALA A 356 -3.65 -3.28 -17.00
C ALA A 356 -3.43 -4.79 -16.81
N SER A 357 -4.15 -5.63 -17.58
CA SER A 357 -3.78 -7.03 -17.76
C SER A 357 -2.32 -7.09 -18.24
N PRO A 358 -1.48 -8.03 -17.75
CA PRO A 358 -0.05 -7.96 -17.96
C PRO A 358 0.25 -7.98 -19.46
N THR A 359 0.67 -6.82 -19.97
CA THR A 359 1.26 -6.73 -21.28
C THR A 359 2.59 -7.48 -21.25
N LYS A 360 3.14 -7.85 -22.41
CA LYS A 360 4.50 -8.41 -22.46
C LYS A 360 5.54 -7.47 -21.84
N ALA A 361 5.28 -6.16 -21.80
CA ALA A 361 6.11 -5.16 -21.13
C ALA A 361 6.05 -5.30 -19.59
N ASP A 362 4.87 -5.62 -19.03
CA ASP A 362 4.70 -5.81 -17.58
C ASP A 362 5.44 -7.05 -17.07
N ALA A 363 5.45 -8.13 -17.84
CA ALA A 363 6.22 -9.33 -17.50
C ALA A 363 7.74 -9.04 -17.45
N VAL A 364 8.25 -8.23 -18.39
CA VAL A 364 9.67 -7.82 -18.43
C VAL A 364 9.99 -6.88 -17.27
N ASN A 365 9.12 -5.90 -16.98
CA ASN A 365 9.32 -4.99 -15.86
C ASN A 365 9.23 -5.70 -14.51
N LYS A 366 8.32 -6.69 -14.36
CA LYS A 366 8.26 -7.56 -13.18
C LYS A 366 9.53 -8.40 -13.05
N PHE A 367 10.01 -8.99 -14.13
CA PHE A 367 11.28 -9.71 -14.13
C PHE A 367 12.44 -8.81 -13.66
N LEU A 368 12.56 -7.61 -14.25
CA LEU A 368 13.55 -6.61 -13.84
C LEU A 368 13.42 -6.24 -12.36
N HIS A 369 12.19 -6.08 -11.86
CA HIS A 369 11.92 -5.76 -10.45
C HIS A 369 12.52 -6.78 -9.47
N HIS A 370 12.44 -8.07 -9.80
CA HIS A 370 13.03 -9.15 -9.00
C HIS A 370 14.56 -9.21 -9.16
N VAL A 371 15.07 -8.96 -10.37
CA VAL A 371 16.51 -8.88 -10.65
C VAL A 371 17.19 -7.79 -9.82
N VAL A 372 16.67 -6.56 -9.83
CA VAL A 372 17.27 -5.44 -9.09
C VAL A 372 17.25 -5.62 -7.57
N ARG A 373 16.37 -6.51 -7.07
CA ARG A 373 16.23 -6.89 -5.65
C ARG A 373 17.02 -8.12 -5.25
N GLY A 374 17.75 -8.75 -6.16
CA GLY A 374 18.57 -9.93 -5.83
C GLY A 374 17.76 -11.19 -5.53
N GLU A 375 16.51 -11.29 -5.99
CA GLU A 375 15.57 -12.38 -5.69
C GLU A 375 15.78 -13.58 -6.63
N HIS A 376 16.90 -14.28 -6.44
CA HIS A 376 17.39 -15.35 -7.32
C HIS A 376 16.36 -16.46 -7.56
N GLU A 377 15.65 -16.88 -6.52
CA GLU A 377 14.68 -17.98 -6.60
C GLU A 377 13.48 -17.60 -7.49
N VAL A 378 12.96 -16.38 -7.35
CA VAL A 378 11.86 -15.86 -8.18
C VAL A 378 12.33 -15.63 -9.63
N VAL A 379 13.52 -15.06 -9.81
CA VAL A 379 14.15 -14.88 -11.13
C VAL A 379 14.27 -16.23 -11.85
N CYS A 380 14.74 -17.27 -11.16
CA CYS A 380 14.81 -18.64 -11.69
C CYS A 380 13.45 -19.16 -12.15
N GLU A 381 12.42 -19.01 -11.34
CA GLU A 381 11.07 -19.47 -11.65
C GLU A 381 10.49 -18.77 -12.88
N MET A 382 10.68 -17.45 -12.98
CA MET A 382 10.25 -16.68 -14.14
C MET A 382 10.97 -17.11 -15.43
N LEU A 383 12.29 -17.35 -15.35
CA LEU A 383 13.07 -17.81 -16.52
C LEU A 383 12.72 -19.23 -16.97
N LYS A 384 12.32 -20.11 -16.05
CA LYS A 384 11.79 -21.44 -16.39
C LYS A 384 10.47 -21.37 -17.14
N GLN A 385 9.64 -20.35 -16.87
CA GLN A 385 8.37 -20.14 -17.55
C GLN A 385 8.56 -19.52 -18.94
N ASP A 386 9.34 -18.45 -19.06
CA ASP A 386 9.66 -17.80 -20.34
C ASP A 386 11.11 -17.31 -20.36
N ILE A 387 12.03 -18.14 -20.87
CA ILE A 387 13.45 -17.79 -20.99
C ILE A 387 13.68 -16.57 -21.91
N SER A 388 12.74 -16.26 -22.81
CA SER A 388 12.90 -15.16 -23.76
C SER A 388 12.88 -13.79 -23.07
N ILE A 389 12.37 -13.67 -21.85
CA ILE A 389 12.39 -12.41 -21.08
C ILE A 389 13.80 -11.97 -20.70
N LEU A 390 14.77 -12.90 -20.64
CA LEU A 390 16.15 -12.62 -20.24
C LEU A 390 16.82 -11.55 -21.11
N VAL A 391 16.49 -11.53 -22.40
CA VAL A 391 17.06 -10.61 -23.40
C VAL A 391 16.16 -9.44 -23.75
N LYS A 392 14.92 -9.41 -23.24
CA LYS A 392 13.98 -8.31 -23.49
C LYS A 392 14.34 -7.11 -22.61
N LYS A 393 14.15 -5.91 -23.17
CA LYS A 393 14.45 -4.65 -22.50
C LYS A 393 13.17 -4.01 -21.95
N GLY A 394 13.25 -3.49 -20.73
CA GLY A 394 12.16 -2.81 -20.05
C GLY A 394 12.67 -1.63 -19.23
N SER A 395 11.87 -1.17 -18.28
CA SER A 395 12.21 -0.07 -17.38
C SER A 395 12.05 -0.47 -15.92
N VAL A 396 12.97 -0.04 -15.06
CA VAL A 396 12.97 -0.41 -13.64
C VAL A 396 13.64 0.66 -12.79
N ILE A 397 13.15 0.82 -11.56
CA ILE A 397 13.83 1.58 -10.51
C ILE A 397 14.43 0.58 -9.52
N ASP A 398 15.74 0.68 -9.31
CA ASP A 398 16.42 -0.19 -8.35
C ASP A 398 16.23 0.28 -6.90
N CYS A 399 16.75 -0.50 -5.94
CA CYS A 399 16.58 -0.18 -4.52
C CYS A 399 17.30 1.11 -4.09
N SER A 400 18.26 1.60 -4.88
CA SER A 400 18.99 2.85 -4.66
C SER A 400 18.31 4.05 -5.32
N GLY A 401 17.16 3.87 -5.98
CA GLY A 401 16.42 4.94 -6.65
C GLY A 401 16.98 5.30 -8.03
N ARG A 402 17.85 4.49 -8.62
CA ARG A 402 18.31 4.68 -10.01
C ARG A 402 17.23 4.18 -10.97
N SER A 403 16.81 5.04 -11.89
CA SER A 403 15.88 4.69 -12.95
C SER A 403 16.64 4.26 -14.20
N PHE A 404 16.45 3.00 -14.59
CA PHE A 404 16.98 2.44 -15.82
C PHE A 404 15.85 2.34 -16.85
N GLU A 405 16.12 2.85 -18.04
CA GLU A 405 15.21 2.77 -19.18
C GLU A 405 15.86 1.88 -20.24
N HIS A 406 15.05 1.04 -20.87
CA HIS A 406 15.49 0.17 -21.96
C HIS A 406 16.68 -0.74 -21.59
N ILE A 407 16.53 -1.47 -20.48
CA ILE A 407 17.54 -2.40 -19.94
C ILE A 407 17.00 -3.83 -19.85
N SER A 408 17.84 -4.84 -20.11
CA SER A 408 17.54 -6.25 -19.83
C SER A 408 17.96 -6.65 -18.40
N GLY A 409 17.37 -7.72 -17.86
CA GLY A 409 17.79 -8.20 -16.53
C GLY A 409 19.25 -8.65 -16.50
N PHE A 410 19.72 -9.26 -17.60
CA PHE A 410 21.13 -9.64 -17.73
C PHE A 410 22.03 -8.40 -17.79
N GLU A 411 21.62 -7.37 -18.55
CA GLU A 411 22.36 -6.11 -18.63
C GLU A 411 22.49 -5.42 -17.26
N TYR A 412 21.41 -5.36 -16.48
CA TYR A 412 21.47 -4.83 -15.13
C TYR A 412 22.41 -5.65 -14.22
N ALA A 413 22.34 -6.99 -14.27
CA ALA A 413 23.20 -7.84 -13.45
C ALA A 413 24.69 -7.60 -13.77
N LEU A 414 25.03 -7.46 -15.05
CA LEU A 414 26.37 -7.12 -15.51
C LEU A 414 26.82 -5.75 -15.04
N TRP A 415 25.98 -4.73 -15.23
CA TRP A 415 26.26 -3.38 -14.76
C TRP A 415 26.44 -3.35 -13.23
N ALA A 416 25.58 -4.03 -12.47
CA ALA A 416 25.68 -4.10 -11.02
C ALA A 416 26.89 -4.92 -10.54
N LEU A 417 27.61 -5.60 -11.43
CA LEU A 417 28.65 -6.59 -11.11
C LEU A 417 28.14 -7.77 -10.24
N ASP A 418 26.86 -8.10 -10.35
CA ASP A 418 26.23 -9.17 -9.58
C ASP A 418 26.46 -10.56 -10.20
N LYS A 419 27.60 -11.15 -9.82
CA LYS A 419 27.99 -12.50 -10.25
C LYS A 419 26.93 -13.55 -9.99
N HIS A 420 26.33 -13.49 -8.83
CA HIS A 420 25.43 -14.56 -8.40
C HIS A 420 24.17 -14.50 -9.25
N MET A 421 23.67 -13.31 -9.54
CA MET A 421 22.50 -13.13 -10.39
C MET A 421 22.73 -13.56 -11.84
N TRP A 422 23.82 -13.13 -12.51
CA TRP A 422 24.04 -13.57 -13.89
C TRP A 422 24.34 -15.07 -13.98
N ARG A 423 24.99 -15.65 -12.97
CA ARG A 423 25.21 -17.10 -12.90
C ARG A 423 23.87 -17.83 -12.80
N THR A 424 22.98 -17.37 -11.93
CA THR A 424 21.62 -17.91 -11.79
C THR A 424 20.86 -17.85 -13.12
N MET A 425 20.96 -16.74 -13.86
CA MET A 425 20.36 -16.60 -15.18
C MET A 425 20.92 -17.62 -16.20
N LEU A 426 22.24 -17.82 -16.21
CA LEU A 426 22.89 -18.79 -17.10
C LEU A 426 22.55 -20.25 -16.76
N GLU A 427 22.38 -20.57 -15.48
CA GLU A 427 21.96 -21.90 -15.01
C GLU A 427 20.51 -22.22 -15.43
N CYS A 428 19.67 -21.20 -15.68
CA CYS A 428 18.29 -21.38 -16.16
C CYS A 428 18.19 -21.62 -17.67
N LEU A 429 19.28 -21.49 -18.44
CA LEU A 429 19.22 -21.70 -19.88
C LEU A 429 18.88 -23.17 -20.21
N PRO A 430 17.89 -23.41 -21.09
CA PRO A 430 17.48 -24.76 -21.45
C PRO A 430 18.65 -25.51 -22.12
N GLN A 431 18.68 -26.84 -22.00
CA GLN A 431 19.65 -27.71 -22.67
C GLN A 431 19.10 -28.19 -24.02
N ASN A 432 18.77 -27.26 -24.90
CA ASN A 432 18.22 -27.55 -26.24
C ASN A 432 18.86 -26.65 -27.30
N GLU A 433 18.46 -26.80 -28.56
CA GLU A 433 19.02 -26.05 -29.70
C GLU A 433 18.93 -24.52 -29.53
N LYS A 434 17.94 -24.02 -28.78
CA LYS A 434 17.77 -22.58 -28.51
C LYS A 434 18.83 -22.01 -27.53
N ARG A 435 19.60 -22.87 -26.85
CA ARG A 435 20.65 -22.49 -25.90
C ARG A 435 21.75 -21.68 -26.57
N LYS A 436 22.22 -22.12 -27.75
CA LYS A 436 23.29 -21.44 -28.50
C LYS A 436 22.86 -20.03 -28.88
N GLU A 437 21.66 -19.87 -29.42
CA GLU A 437 21.10 -18.56 -29.79
C GLU A 437 21.00 -17.62 -28.58
N ALA A 438 20.51 -18.12 -27.45
CA ALA A 438 20.44 -17.34 -26.21
C ALA A 438 21.84 -16.91 -25.74
N LEU A 439 22.82 -17.83 -25.70
CA LEU A 439 24.20 -17.52 -25.32
C LEU A 439 24.84 -16.46 -26.23
N THR A 440 24.60 -16.53 -27.54
CA THR A 440 25.08 -15.52 -28.49
C THR A 440 24.48 -14.15 -28.18
N LYS A 441 23.17 -14.05 -27.90
CA LYS A 441 22.52 -12.78 -27.51
C LYS A 441 23.07 -12.22 -26.19
N LEU A 442 23.32 -13.07 -25.20
CA LEU A 442 23.92 -12.66 -23.92
C LEU A 442 25.36 -12.18 -24.12
N ARG A 443 26.15 -12.84 -24.97
CA ARG A 443 27.50 -12.37 -25.32
C ARG A 443 27.46 -11.00 -26.03
N SER A 444 26.49 -10.75 -26.89
CA SER A 444 26.30 -9.43 -27.50
C SER A 444 25.97 -8.35 -26.45
N GLN A 445 25.08 -8.64 -25.49
CA GLN A 445 24.78 -7.72 -24.38
C GLN A 445 26.01 -7.45 -23.51
N TYR A 446 26.83 -8.47 -23.25
CA TYR A 446 28.10 -8.30 -22.55
C TYR A 446 29.02 -7.30 -23.24
N HIS A 447 29.26 -7.48 -24.54
CA HIS A 447 30.11 -6.57 -25.31
C HIS A 447 29.53 -5.15 -25.38
N GLN A 448 28.19 -5.01 -25.47
CA GLN A 448 27.56 -3.71 -25.44
C GLN A 448 27.88 -2.96 -24.14
N ILE A 449 27.75 -3.61 -23.00
CA ILE A 449 28.05 -3.00 -21.69
C ILE A 449 29.53 -2.69 -21.54
N ASP A 450 30.40 -3.62 -21.95
CA ASP A 450 31.85 -3.43 -21.85
C ASP A 450 32.36 -2.28 -22.74
N THR A 451 31.68 -2.00 -23.86
CA THR A 451 32.08 -0.93 -24.79
C THR A 451 31.36 0.40 -24.53
N GLU A 452 30.02 0.39 -24.49
CA GLU A 452 29.16 1.57 -24.42
C GLU A 452 28.73 1.91 -22.98
N GLY A 453 28.59 0.90 -22.13
CA GLY A 453 28.02 1.00 -20.79
C GLY A 453 26.51 1.19 -20.79
N ILE A 454 25.95 1.54 -19.62
CA ILE A 454 24.51 1.75 -19.42
C ILE A 454 24.26 3.16 -18.91
N SER A 455 23.20 3.79 -19.43
CA SER A 455 22.68 5.04 -18.90
C SER A 455 21.57 4.83 -17.87
N TYR A 456 21.56 5.62 -16.81
CA TYR A 456 20.47 5.68 -15.84
C TYR A 456 20.28 7.10 -15.31
N TRP A 457 19.13 7.33 -14.69
CA TRP A 457 18.82 8.59 -14.01
C TRP A 457 18.88 8.41 -12.50
N LEU A 458 19.51 9.36 -11.81
CA LEU A 458 19.54 9.43 -10.35
C LEU A 458 19.41 10.90 -9.93
N HIS A 459 18.43 11.19 -9.07
CA HIS A 459 18.12 12.56 -8.61
C HIS A 459 17.97 13.57 -9.76
N GLY A 460 17.32 13.16 -10.86
CA GLY A 460 17.08 14.02 -12.03
C GLY A 460 18.30 14.26 -12.93
N LYS A 461 19.44 13.62 -12.65
CA LYS A 461 20.66 13.69 -13.48
C LYS A 461 20.92 12.37 -14.19
N LYS A 462 21.28 12.44 -15.47
CA LYS A 462 21.67 11.28 -16.28
C LYS A 462 23.14 10.93 -16.05
N PHE A 463 23.42 9.65 -15.84
CA PHE A 463 24.74 9.07 -15.71
C PHE A 463 24.91 7.99 -16.78
N THR A 464 26.15 7.77 -17.23
CA THR A 464 26.51 6.64 -18.09
C THR A 464 27.79 6.03 -17.56
N GLU A 465 27.75 4.74 -17.22
CA GLU A 465 28.92 4.00 -16.76
C GLU A 465 28.84 2.53 -17.19
N LYS A 466 30.00 1.89 -17.35
CA LYS A 466 30.09 0.49 -17.79
C LYS A 466 29.55 -0.48 -16.74
N HIS A 467 29.90 -0.21 -15.49
CA HIS A 467 29.48 -0.99 -14.35
C HIS A 467 29.44 -0.10 -13.11
N PHE A 468 28.77 -0.57 -12.06
CA PHE A 468 28.69 0.09 -10.77
C PHE A 468 30.10 0.42 -10.28
N ASN A 469 30.32 1.71 -10.06
CA ASN A 469 31.65 2.24 -9.75
C ASN A 469 31.90 2.24 -8.24
N PHE A 470 32.41 1.11 -7.74
CA PHE A 470 32.85 0.97 -6.34
C PHE A 470 33.88 2.05 -5.96
N GLU A 471 34.84 2.34 -6.84
CA GLU A 471 35.96 3.25 -6.60
C GLU A 471 35.47 4.66 -6.25
N THR A 472 34.57 5.21 -7.06
CA THR A 472 34.07 6.58 -6.87
C THR A 472 32.90 6.68 -5.88
N THR A 473 32.29 5.55 -5.53
CA THR A 473 31.17 5.47 -4.58
C THR A 473 31.66 5.14 -3.18
N ILE A 474 31.68 3.85 -2.81
CA ILE A 474 31.91 3.41 -1.42
C ILE A 474 33.39 3.42 -1.04
N ILE A 475 34.30 3.05 -1.96
CA ILE A 475 35.74 3.02 -1.69
C ILE A 475 36.26 4.43 -1.44
N LYS A 476 35.89 5.41 -2.28
CA LYS A 476 36.23 6.83 -2.06
C LYS A 476 35.70 7.35 -0.73
N ALA A 477 34.45 7.06 -0.38
CA ALA A 477 33.86 7.50 0.88
C ALA A 477 34.58 6.89 2.10
N LEU A 478 34.84 5.59 2.08
CA LEU A 478 35.58 4.91 3.15
C LEU A 478 37.05 5.36 3.21
N GLN A 479 37.70 5.59 2.07
CA GLN A 479 39.08 6.10 2.02
C GLN A 479 39.17 7.52 2.59
N ALA A 480 38.23 8.41 2.26
CA ALA A 480 38.15 9.75 2.84
C ALA A 480 37.99 9.67 4.37
N ARG A 481 37.13 8.76 4.87
CA ARG A 481 36.95 8.50 6.31
C ARG A 481 38.26 8.10 7.00
N VAL A 482 39.00 7.17 6.38
CA VAL A 482 40.29 6.67 6.88
C VAL A 482 41.32 7.81 6.90
N ASN A 483 41.38 8.62 5.85
CA ASN A 483 42.35 9.72 5.73
C ASN A 483 42.13 10.85 6.75
N LEU A 484 40.88 11.11 7.17
CA LEU A 484 40.56 12.13 8.19
C LEU A 484 41.16 11.86 9.58
N ASN A 485 41.73 10.68 9.81
CA ASN A 485 42.41 10.34 11.07
C ASN A 485 43.93 10.64 11.06
N ALA A 486 44.44 11.41 10.08
CA ALA A 486 45.81 11.94 10.10
C ALA A 486 46.05 12.86 11.33
N PRO A 487 47.24 12.82 11.96
CA PRO A 487 47.41 13.30 13.32
C PRO A 487 47.77 14.79 13.33
N GLU A 488 46.79 15.69 13.30
CA GLU A 488 46.94 17.05 13.84
C GLU A 488 45.56 17.75 13.84
N THR A 489 44.95 17.82 15.04
CA THR A 489 43.63 18.42 15.37
C THR A 489 42.40 17.79 14.71
N LYS A 490 41.65 16.97 15.48
CA LYS A 490 40.45 16.25 15.01
C LYS A 490 39.19 17.12 15.16
N ASP A 491 38.67 17.61 14.04
CA ASP A 491 37.30 18.12 13.95
C ASP A 491 36.32 16.93 13.99
N TRP A 492 35.77 16.66 15.17
CA TRP A 492 34.87 15.53 15.40
C TRP A 492 33.54 15.67 14.68
N ASP A 493 33.03 16.90 14.50
CA ASP A 493 31.77 17.14 13.81
C ASP A 493 31.93 16.91 12.31
N ALA A 494 33.08 17.29 11.73
CA ALA A 494 33.40 16.96 10.35
C ALA A 494 33.55 15.45 10.14
N ILE A 495 34.16 14.76 11.11
CA ILE A 495 34.32 13.31 11.10
C ILE A 495 32.98 12.57 11.16
N ASP A 496 32.10 12.97 12.08
CA ASP A 496 30.79 12.33 12.24
C ASP A 496 29.91 12.62 11.01
N LYS A 497 29.90 13.86 10.49
CA LYS A 497 29.19 14.19 9.23
C LYS A 497 29.72 13.41 8.03
N GLN A 498 31.03 13.21 7.93
CA GLN A 498 31.61 12.41 6.86
C GLN A 498 31.12 10.96 6.94
N TRP A 499 31.10 10.39 8.14
CA TRP A 499 30.60 9.02 8.34
C TRP A 499 29.12 8.92 7.98
N GLU A 500 28.28 9.77 8.56
CA GLU A 500 26.83 9.73 8.37
C GLU A 500 26.43 10.01 6.92
N LYS A 501 26.96 11.08 6.31
CA LYS A 501 26.50 11.58 5.00
C LYS A 501 27.27 11.01 3.84
N ASP A 502 28.60 10.91 3.93
CA ASP A 502 29.41 10.46 2.80
C ASP A 502 29.45 8.93 2.74
N VAL A 503 29.84 8.26 3.84
CA VAL A 503 29.84 6.79 3.87
C VAL A 503 28.42 6.25 3.83
N GLY A 504 27.53 6.77 4.69
CA GLY A 504 26.13 6.35 4.73
C GLY A 504 25.39 6.66 3.43
N GLY A 505 25.65 7.82 2.82
CA GLY A 505 25.08 8.18 1.51
C GLY A 505 25.60 7.28 0.39
N ALA A 506 26.89 6.96 0.37
CA ALA A 506 27.44 5.98 -0.58
C ALA A 506 26.85 4.58 -0.38
N GLN A 507 26.55 4.20 0.86
CA GLN A 507 25.91 2.93 1.20
C GLN A 507 24.47 2.80 0.69
N GLN A 508 23.74 3.90 0.57
CA GLN A 508 22.41 3.91 -0.06
C GLN A 508 22.46 3.62 -1.57
N LEU A 509 23.61 3.83 -2.21
CA LEU A 509 23.80 3.64 -3.65
C LEU A 509 24.27 2.22 -4.00
N LEU A 510 24.46 1.35 -3.02
CA LEU A 510 24.97 0.00 -3.25
C LEU A 510 23.95 -0.91 -3.95
N PRO A 511 24.34 -1.65 -5.00
CA PRO A 511 23.53 -2.74 -5.53
C PRO A 511 23.26 -3.82 -4.48
N MET A 512 22.14 -4.53 -4.60
CA MET A 512 21.66 -5.45 -3.57
C MET A 512 22.67 -6.55 -3.19
N HIS A 513 23.43 -7.07 -4.16
CA HIS A 513 24.43 -8.11 -3.86
C HIS A 513 25.52 -7.61 -2.91
N VAL A 514 25.89 -6.32 -2.95
CA VAL A 514 26.85 -5.71 -2.01
C VAL A 514 26.20 -5.53 -0.64
N VAL A 515 24.92 -5.18 -0.59
CA VAL A 515 24.14 -5.11 0.65
C VAL A 515 24.09 -6.47 1.34
N TYR A 516 23.90 -7.55 0.58
CA TYR A 516 23.96 -8.91 1.12
C TYR A 516 25.34 -9.24 1.69
N GLU A 517 26.43 -8.78 1.08
CA GLU A 517 27.77 -8.93 1.67
C GLU A 517 27.89 -8.18 3.00
N TYR A 518 27.33 -6.97 3.14
CA TYR A 518 27.29 -6.27 4.42
C TYR A 518 26.46 -7.02 5.46
N CYS A 519 25.27 -7.46 5.11
CA CYS A 519 24.30 -8.09 6.02
C CYS A 519 24.55 -9.59 6.29
N SER A 520 25.47 -10.21 5.55
CA SER A 520 25.89 -11.61 5.75
C SER A 520 26.51 -11.83 7.14
N PRO A 521 26.46 -13.05 7.72
CA PRO A 521 27.15 -13.36 8.96
C PRO A 521 28.70 -13.37 8.86
N VAL A 522 29.26 -13.31 7.64
CA VAL A 522 30.71 -13.38 7.40
C VAL A 522 31.38 -12.02 7.67
N PRO A 523 32.31 -11.87 8.62
CA PRO A 523 32.95 -10.58 8.92
C PRO A 523 33.82 -10.09 7.75
N PHE A 524 34.11 -8.79 7.71
CA PHE A 524 35.02 -8.18 6.73
C PHE A 524 36.49 -8.23 7.14
N TYR A 525 36.77 -8.62 8.39
CA TYR A 525 38.10 -8.97 8.85
C TYR A 525 38.11 -10.35 9.53
N PRO A 526 38.96 -11.30 9.09
CA PRO A 526 39.86 -11.21 7.93
C PRO A 526 39.10 -11.03 6.61
N ILE A 527 39.77 -10.49 5.58
CA ILE A 527 39.15 -10.15 4.29
C ILE A 527 38.49 -11.40 3.67
N PRO A 528 37.18 -11.39 3.39
CA PRO A 528 36.49 -12.52 2.76
C PRO A 528 37.01 -12.80 1.34
N LYS A 529 36.89 -14.05 0.91
CA LYS A 529 37.23 -14.45 -0.47
C LYS A 529 36.17 -14.03 -1.51
N PHE A 530 34.97 -13.67 -1.05
CA PHE A 530 33.81 -13.30 -1.89
C PHE A 530 33.47 -14.32 -3.01
N THR A 531 33.73 -15.61 -2.75
CA THR A 531 33.48 -16.70 -3.71
C THR A 531 32.09 -17.30 -3.59
N THR A 532 31.54 -17.34 -2.37
CA THR A 532 30.22 -17.91 -2.05
C THR A 532 29.14 -16.84 -2.12
N ARG A 533 27.95 -17.22 -2.59
CA ARG A 533 26.78 -16.33 -2.56
C ARG A 533 26.45 -15.97 -1.11
N PRO A 534 26.39 -14.68 -0.73
CA PRO A 534 25.94 -14.29 0.60
C PRO A 534 24.47 -14.67 0.79
N HIS A 535 24.04 -14.89 2.04
CA HIS A 535 22.62 -15.05 2.33
C HIS A 535 21.86 -13.79 1.93
N SER A 536 20.62 -13.94 1.43
CA SER A 536 19.73 -12.85 1.00
C SER A 536 19.17 -12.04 2.19
N LEU A 537 20.05 -11.60 3.09
CA LEU A 537 19.76 -10.74 4.23
C LEU A 537 19.98 -9.30 3.81
N ASN A 538 19.01 -8.43 4.07
CA ASN A 538 19.09 -7.00 3.80
C ASN A 538 18.84 -6.16 5.06
N LYS A 539 19.09 -6.76 6.23
CA LYS A 539 18.87 -6.13 7.53
C LYS A 539 20.18 -5.89 8.24
N TYR A 540 20.28 -4.73 8.89
CA TYR A 540 21.37 -4.39 9.80
C TYR A 540 20.81 -4.10 11.19
N TYR A 541 21.63 -4.26 12.22
CA TYR A 541 21.25 -3.90 13.57
C TYR A 541 21.49 -2.40 13.78
N ASN A 542 20.43 -1.63 14.01
CA ASN A 542 20.56 -0.21 14.28
C ASN A 542 20.83 0.01 15.77
N CYS A 543 22.02 0.52 16.12
CA CYS A 543 22.42 0.72 17.51
C CYS A 543 21.62 1.82 18.22
N LYS A 544 21.07 2.79 17.46
CA LYS A 544 20.26 3.90 18.00
C LYS A 544 18.87 3.41 18.40
N THR A 545 18.23 2.61 17.55
CA THR A 545 16.87 2.08 17.79
C THR A 545 16.85 0.71 18.46
N ARG A 546 18.02 0.06 18.59
CA ARG A 546 18.24 -1.27 19.18
C ARG A 546 17.39 -2.38 18.54
N LYS A 547 17.19 -2.30 17.22
CA LYS A 547 16.43 -3.29 16.45
C LYS A 547 17.05 -3.52 15.08
N TYR A 548 16.68 -4.63 14.45
CA TYR A 548 17.02 -4.88 13.06
C TYR A 548 16.14 -4.06 12.13
N GLU A 549 16.76 -3.37 11.18
CA GLU A 549 16.09 -2.51 10.21
C GLU A 549 16.51 -2.91 8.79
N ASN A 550 15.61 -2.74 7.82
CA ASN A 550 15.91 -3.02 6.41
C ASN A 550 16.77 -1.89 5.82
N TRP A 551 17.77 -2.28 5.01
CA TRP A 551 18.71 -1.38 4.33
C TRP A 551 17.99 -0.26 3.55
N PHE A 552 16.98 -0.64 2.75
CA PHE A 552 16.23 0.26 1.87
C PHE A 552 14.82 0.58 2.37
N SER A 553 14.60 0.66 3.69
CA SER A 553 13.28 1.07 4.20
C SER A 553 13.00 2.55 3.91
N ALA A 554 11.74 2.90 3.60
CA ALA A 554 11.33 4.29 3.35
C ALA A 554 11.60 5.23 4.54
N ASN A 555 11.64 4.67 5.76
CA ASN A 555 11.93 5.40 7.00
C ASN A 555 13.41 5.27 7.44
N SER A 556 14.27 4.67 6.62
CA SER A 556 15.70 4.48 6.94
C SER A 556 16.38 5.84 7.13
N LYS A 557 17.19 5.95 8.18
CA LYS A 557 18.06 7.11 8.41
C LYS A 557 19.52 6.83 8.05
N LEU A 558 19.80 5.70 7.36
CA LEU A 558 21.09 5.45 6.73
C LEU A 558 21.43 6.61 5.80
N GLY A 559 22.63 7.17 5.86
CA GLY A 559 23.01 8.34 5.03
C GLY A 559 22.57 9.70 5.58
N ILE A 560 21.78 9.71 6.66
CA ILE A 560 21.28 10.93 7.32
C ILE A 560 21.77 11.00 8.76
N ASP A 561 21.48 9.96 9.54
CA ASP A 561 21.81 9.88 10.96
C ASP A 561 22.94 8.90 11.26
N PHE A 562 23.29 8.00 10.32
CA PHE A 562 24.31 6.98 10.54
C PHE A 562 24.80 6.35 9.23
N ALA A 563 25.93 5.65 9.33
CA ALA A 563 26.38 4.65 8.36
C ALA A 563 26.53 3.27 9.01
N VAL A 564 26.61 2.24 8.18
CA VAL A 564 26.74 0.85 8.60
C VAL A 564 28.21 0.43 8.57
N PHE A 565 28.65 -0.32 9.56
CA PHE A 565 29.95 -0.98 9.52
C PHE A 565 29.84 -2.47 9.81
N LYS A 566 30.89 -3.22 9.45
CA LYS A 566 31.00 -4.65 9.74
C LYS A 566 32.29 -5.02 10.48
N GLY A 567 33.45 -4.71 9.91
CA GLY A 567 34.76 -5.03 10.50
C GLY A 567 34.90 -6.51 10.85
N TYR A 568 35.38 -6.82 12.07
CA TYR A 568 35.50 -8.18 12.60
C TYR A 568 34.19 -8.74 13.19
N ILE A 569 33.14 -7.91 13.26
CA ILE A 569 31.86 -8.29 13.82
C ILE A 569 31.07 -8.95 12.68
N GLY A 570 30.69 -10.22 12.83
CA GLY A 570 29.86 -10.94 11.85
C GLY A 570 28.43 -10.38 11.71
N GLN A 571 28.17 -9.17 12.18
CA GLN A 571 26.88 -8.50 12.17
C GLN A 571 27.10 -7.06 11.66
N SER A 572 26.34 -6.66 10.65
CA SER A 572 26.29 -5.26 10.21
C SER A 572 25.58 -4.39 11.24
N ASN A 573 26.24 -3.30 11.65
CA ASN A 573 25.74 -2.39 12.68
C ASN A 573 25.63 -0.96 12.15
N GLY A 574 24.43 -0.37 12.23
CA GLY A 574 24.18 1.03 11.92
C GLY A 574 24.46 1.90 13.14
N MET A 575 25.40 2.83 13.03
CA MET A 575 25.90 3.63 14.16
C MET A 575 26.08 5.10 13.77
N PRO A 576 25.50 6.05 14.52
CA PRO A 576 25.60 7.48 14.23
C PRO A 576 27.04 8.00 14.37
N ASN A 577 27.66 7.66 15.51
CA ASN A 577 29.02 8.08 15.85
C ASN A 577 29.87 6.84 16.07
N LEU A 578 30.88 6.63 15.23
CA LEU A 578 31.77 5.49 15.36
C LEU A 578 32.63 5.75 16.63
N LEU A 579 32.47 4.92 17.69
CA LEU A 579 33.15 5.04 18.99
C LEU A 579 34.60 5.52 18.81
N ARG A 580 34.93 6.67 19.43
CA ARG A 580 36.05 7.60 19.17
C ARG A 580 37.49 7.03 19.25
N GLY A 581 37.68 5.71 19.26
CA GLY A 581 38.99 5.03 19.15
C GLY A 581 39.01 3.78 18.24
N TRP A 582 37.93 3.00 18.16
CA TRP A 582 37.86 1.71 17.41
C TRP A 582 37.42 1.89 15.94
N ALA A 583 36.96 3.10 15.65
CA ALA A 583 36.35 3.54 14.41
C ALA A 583 37.26 3.46 13.18
N TYR A 584 38.52 3.85 13.34
CA TYR A 584 39.49 3.90 12.25
C TYR A 584 39.78 2.51 11.68
N GLU A 585 40.04 1.55 12.57
CA GLU A 585 40.37 0.18 12.18
C GLU A 585 39.19 -0.48 11.46
N ILE A 586 37.97 -0.29 11.97
CA ILE A 586 36.75 -0.84 11.38
C ILE A 586 36.48 -0.26 9.99
N ALA A 587 36.58 1.06 9.81
CA ALA A 587 36.45 1.67 8.48
C ALA A 587 37.55 1.19 7.52
N GLY A 588 38.77 0.96 8.04
CA GLY A 588 39.87 0.37 7.30
C GLY A 588 39.60 -1.08 6.86
N TYR A 589 38.98 -1.89 7.71
CA TYR A 589 38.57 -3.26 7.37
C TYR A 589 37.47 -3.28 6.31
N ASP A 590 36.44 -2.44 6.47
CA ASP A 590 35.37 -2.32 5.47
C ASP A 590 35.93 -1.81 4.12
N LEU A 591 36.86 -0.85 4.15
CA LEU A 591 37.56 -0.37 2.96
C LEU A 591 38.34 -1.50 2.26
N ALA A 592 39.11 -2.28 3.02
CA ALA A 592 39.88 -3.39 2.48
C ALA A 592 38.98 -4.47 1.87
N ALA A 593 37.87 -4.79 2.55
CA ALA A 593 36.85 -5.72 2.05
C ALA A 593 36.18 -5.21 0.78
N MET A 594 35.79 -3.94 0.70
CA MET A 594 35.18 -3.35 -0.50
C MET A 594 36.16 -3.27 -1.68
N LYS A 595 37.46 -3.02 -1.43
CA LYS A 595 38.51 -3.10 -2.46
C LYS A 595 38.66 -4.51 -3.02
N GLU A 596 38.71 -5.52 -2.15
CA GLU A 596 38.81 -6.91 -2.58
C GLU A 596 37.54 -7.39 -3.29
N LEU A 597 36.35 -7.01 -2.80
CA LEU A 597 35.09 -7.30 -3.48
C LEU A 597 35.04 -6.67 -4.87
N CYS A 598 35.38 -5.38 -4.99
CA CYS A 598 35.48 -4.67 -6.28
C CYS A 598 36.40 -5.44 -7.24
N LYS A 599 37.65 -5.70 -6.81
CA LYS A 599 38.62 -6.47 -7.60
C LYS A 599 38.07 -7.83 -8.02
N ARG A 600 37.44 -8.57 -7.10
CA ARG A 600 36.93 -9.90 -7.37
C ARG A 600 35.79 -9.88 -8.38
N ARG A 601 34.85 -8.95 -8.23
CA ARG A 601 33.70 -8.81 -9.14
C ARG A 601 34.11 -8.33 -10.53
N THR A 602 35.09 -7.44 -10.64
CA THR A 602 35.70 -7.07 -11.92
C THR A 602 36.37 -8.25 -12.61
N MET A 603 37.13 -9.07 -11.87
CA MET A 603 37.72 -10.30 -12.44
C MET A 603 36.65 -11.31 -12.86
N ASP A 604 35.57 -11.45 -12.09
CA ASP A 604 34.46 -12.35 -12.41
C ASP A 604 33.73 -11.90 -13.69
N PHE A 605 33.58 -10.58 -13.89
CA PHE A 605 33.04 -9.99 -15.12
C PHE A 605 33.93 -10.26 -16.34
N ILE A 606 35.26 -10.12 -16.22
CA ILE A 606 36.20 -10.46 -17.31
C ILE A 606 36.13 -11.96 -17.65
N PHE A 607 36.08 -12.82 -16.62
CA PHE A 607 36.01 -14.26 -16.83
C PHE A 607 34.71 -14.72 -17.49
N LEU A 608 33.62 -13.96 -17.32
CA LEU A 608 32.32 -14.27 -17.92
C LEU A 608 32.39 -14.32 -19.45
N GLU A 609 33.18 -13.46 -20.09
CA GLU A 609 33.36 -13.48 -21.55
C GLU A 609 33.89 -14.84 -22.04
N LEU A 610 34.98 -15.30 -21.42
CA LEU A 610 35.59 -16.60 -21.71
C LEU A 610 34.62 -17.76 -21.43
N GLN A 611 33.79 -17.63 -20.38
CA GLN A 611 32.77 -18.64 -20.06
C GLN A 611 31.69 -18.70 -21.15
N LEU A 612 31.18 -17.55 -21.60
CA LEU A 612 30.17 -17.48 -22.66
C LEU A 612 30.72 -18.05 -23.97
N GLU A 613 31.93 -17.67 -24.36
CA GLU A 613 32.58 -18.17 -25.57
C GLU A 613 32.78 -19.69 -25.55
N LYS A 614 33.32 -20.23 -24.43
CA LYS A 614 33.49 -21.68 -24.28
C LYS A 614 32.18 -22.44 -24.39
N GLN A 615 31.09 -21.91 -23.81
CA GLN A 615 29.78 -22.54 -23.92
C GLN A 615 29.25 -22.50 -25.36
N ILE A 616 29.39 -21.37 -26.07
CA ILE A 616 28.96 -21.26 -27.48
C ILE A 616 29.70 -22.27 -28.37
N ILE A 617 31.02 -22.39 -28.22
CA ILE A 617 31.83 -23.37 -28.99
C ILE A 617 31.39 -24.80 -28.67
N LYS A 618 31.11 -25.09 -27.39
CA LYS A 618 30.62 -26.42 -26.97
C LYS A 618 29.29 -26.75 -27.63
N GLU A 619 28.33 -25.83 -27.61
CA GLU A 619 27.02 -26.04 -28.26
C GLU A 619 27.15 -26.17 -29.79
N GLN A 620 28.08 -25.43 -30.41
CA GLN A 620 28.35 -25.57 -31.84
C GLN A 620 28.84 -26.98 -32.20
N ARG A 621 29.79 -27.54 -31.45
CA ARG A 621 30.28 -28.91 -31.69
C ARG A 621 29.20 -29.98 -31.46
N LEU A 622 28.34 -29.78 -30.46
CA LEU A 622 27.21 -30.68 -30.20
C LEU A 622 26.22 -30.69 -31.36
N GLU A 623 25.98 -29.54 -31.98
CA GLU A 623 25.12 -29.44 -33.16
C GLU A 623 25.72 -30.13 -34.38
N GLU A 624 27.02 -29.93 -34.63
CA GLU A 624 27.75 -30.61 -35.71
C GLU A 624 27.68 -32.15 -35.56
N LEU A 625 27.87 -32.68 -34.35
CA LEU A 625 27.76 -34.12 -34.07
C LEU A 625 26.35 -34.68 -34.31
N ARG A 626 25.29 -33.93 -33.99
CA ARG A 626 23.90 -34.36 -34.24
C ARG A 626 23.58 -34.46 -35.73
N LEU A 627 24.11 -33.52 -36.52
CA LEU A 627 23.95 -33.54 -37.98
C LEU A 627 24.70 -34.72 -38.60
N GLU A 628 25.92 -35.01 -38.12
CA GLU A 628 26.68 -36.19 -38.55
C GLU A 628 25.94 -37.51 -38.21
N GLU A 629 25.34 -37.62 -37.02
CA GLU A 629 24.51 -38.78 -36.63
C GLU A 629 23.26 -38.92 -37.50
N GLN A 630 22.56 -37.83 -37.81
CA GLN A 630 21.39 -37.86 -38.70
C GLN A 630 21.76 -38.28 -40.13
N GLU A 631 22.84 -37.74 -40.70
CA GLU A 631 23.31 -38.13 -42.02
C GLU A 631 23.69 -39.62 -42.06
N PHE A 632 24.30 -40.14 -40.99
CA PHE A 632 24.63 -41.56 -40.88
C PHE A 632 23.39 -42.46 -40.77
N GLU A 633 22.38 -42.06 -39.99
CA GLU A 633 21.10 -42.78 -39.90
C GLU A 633 20.32 -42.78 -41.22
N GLU A 634 20.30 -41.66 -41.94
CA GLU A 634 19.69 -41.57 -43.27
C GLU A 634 20.41 -42.47 -44.28
N GLN A 635 21.75 -42.52 -44.25
CA GLN A 635 22.53 -43.42 -45.10
C GLN A 635 22.26 -44.90 -44.79
N ILE A 636 22.10 -45.29 -43.53
CA ILE A 636 21.70 -46.65 -43.14
C ILE A 636 20.29 -46.99 -43.63
N MET A 637 19.34 -46.06 -43.48
CA MET A 637 17.95 -46.24 -43.94
C MET A 637 17.89 -46.44 -45.46
N ILE A 638 18.63 -45.63 -46.23
CA ILE A 638 18.72 -45.79 -47.68
C ILE A 638 19.40 -47.12 -48.03
N GLY A 639 20.47 -47.51 -47.32
CA GLY A 639 21.17 -48.77 -47.52
C GLY A 639 20.33 -50.02 -47.22
N ASN A 640 19.33 -49.93 -46.34
CA ASN A 640 18.39 -51.03 -46.04
C ASN A 640 17.17 -51.09 -46.98
N LEU A 641 16.97 -50.07 -47.81
CA LEU A 641 15.90 -49.99 -48.82
C LEU A 641 16.34 -50.51 -50.20
N PHE A 642 17.65 -50.66 -50.43
CA PHE A 642 18.25 -51.35 -51.57
C PHE A 642 18.60 -52.79 -51.20
#